data_AF-A0A5N7SPB2-F1
#
_entry.id   AF-A0A5N7SPB2-F1
#
_cell.length_a   1.000
_cell.length_b   1.000
_cell.length_c   1.000
_cell.angle_alpha   90.00
_cell.angle_beta   90.00
_cell.angle_gamma   90.00
#
_symmetry.space_group_name_H-M   'P 1'
#
loop_
_entity.id
_entity.type
_entity.pdbx_description
1 polymer ?
#
loop_
_entity_poly.entity_id
_entity_poly.type
_entity_poly.pdbx_seq_one_letter_code
_entity_poly.pdbx_strand_id
1 'polypeptide(L)'
;DYGVIEPYPMSMKDSDREIFGRDLPAKTVVLTFDDGPHKAHTDEVVAILKRYDVPGVFFEVGRNLGKVEADGKVSLGPMAKISRNLMEEGYAVGNHSLTHAQLSRTTGDALRQQVLDTDTLLKDVDSKRAPLFRFPYGARNAEGLQLLNEAGLKSIMWNIDSMDWADPVPESIVQRVLDQVNKEQRGIILFHDIHDRAVKALPQILDRLIADGYQFAGWNGRDFTVARARKGDAGATTVTTGYEKSWAIVVGIDNYAKWPKLEYASHDAQAVADTLTGQFGFPSSQVIVLKNEQATRNNILAAFHDRLADDRTGKNDRVFVFFAGHGATRQLASGRDLGYIIPVDSDPKEFATDAIAMTDIQNIAESMQAKHVMFVMDACYSGLGLTRGGPSSSSFLRENARRSARQMLTAGGADQQVADAGPNGHSVFTWVLLQALAGKGDLNGDGLITGTELAAYVAPAVSAVSHQTPAFGSLPGSQGGEFVFQVPDSQEFLNADTRQLTADAIALNNKVDAASEAKGAQAPVTVADLQGGKAKLVVPTAGPASDRQRAQQANDRGLQLYREKQYDEAATQFTEALKLRPDFAQAANNLGFVYYRQQRYAEAARWLENTLKIDPSRAVAYLNLGDAYFNAGDKAKAKQAYTTYLALQPQGSGAAQARAQLEKL
;
A
#
# COMPACT_ATOMS: atom_id res chain seq x y z
N ASP A 1 -23.96 -28.17 -38.23
CA ASP A 1 -22.72 -27.42 -38.54
C ASP A 1 -22.72 -25.93 -38.20
N TYR A 2 -23.72 -25.41 -37.49
CA TYR A 2 -23.60 -24.12 -36.81
C TYR A 2 -24.11 -24.30 -35.37
N GLY A 3 -23.19 -24.59 -34.45
CA GLY A 3 -23.47 -24.44 -33.03
C GLY A 3 -23.68 -22.96 -32.77
N VAL A 4 -24.92 -22.57 -32.47
CA VAL A 4 -25.26 -21.18 -32.16
C VAL A 4 -24.49 -20.79 -30.90
N ILE A 5 -23.51 -19.89 -31.06
CA ILE A 5 -23.03 -19.09 -29.93
C ILE A 5 -24.12 -18.04 -29.74
N GLU A 6 -24.91 -18.16 -28.67
CA GLU A 6 -25.84 -17.09 -28.29
C GLU A 6 -25.02 -15.88 -27.86
N PRO A 7 -25.10 -14.74 -28.57
CA PRO A 7 -24.33 -13.55 -28.22
C PRO A 7 -24.89 -12.91 -26.94
N TYR A 8 -23.97 -12.56 -26.04
CA TYR A 8 -24.23 -11.74 -24.86
C TYR A 8 -24.25 -10.25 -25.23
N PRO A 9 -25.11 -9.39 -24.63
CA PRO A 9 -26.33 -9.66 -23.88
C PRO A 9 -27.57 -9.09 -24.59
N MET A 10 -28.76 -9.66 -24.42
CA MET A 10 -29.92 -8.89 -23.95
C MET A 10 -31.20 -9.72 -23.82
N SER A 11 -31.97 -9.36 -22.79
CA SER A 11 -33.43 -9.49 -22.71
C SER A 11 -33.99 -10.89 -22.93
N MET A 12 -34.11 -11.67 -21.85
CA MET A 12 -35.24 -12.58 -21.66
C MET A 12 -35.23 -13.03 -20.20
N LYS A 13 -36.40 -12.97 -19.55
CA LYS A 13 -36.67 -13.33 -18.15
C LYS A 13 -35.70 -14.39 -17.64
N ASP A 14 -34.96 -14.06 -16.58
CA ASP A 14 -34.09 -14.98 -15.85
C ASP A 14 -34.85 -16.29 -15.62
N SER A 15 -34.44 -17.34 -16.32
CA SER A 15 -35.00 -18.66 -16.08
C SER A 15 -34.52 -19.11 -14.71
N ASP A 16 -35.35 -19.81 -13.92
CA ASP A 16 -34.99 -20.38 -12.61
C ASP A 16 -33.75 -21.33 -12.61
N ARG A 17 -33.09 -21.49 -13.76
CA ARG A 17 -32.03 -22.45 -14.06
C ARG A 17 -30.63 -21.82 -14.10
N GLU A 18 -30.53 -20.50 -14.16
CA GLU A 18 -29.25 -19.78 -14.24
C GLU A 18 -29.21 -18.64 -13.23
N ILE A 19 -28.06 -18.46 -12.57
CA ILE A 19 -27.85 -17.40 -11.60
C ILE A 19 -26.93 -16.35 -12.20
N PHE A 20 -27.45 -15.12 -12.32
CA PHE A 20 -26.68 -13.92 -12.66
C PHE A 20 -26.52 -13.03 -11.43
N GLY A 21 -25.57 -12.11 -11.48
CA GLY A 21 -25.39 -11.15 -10.39
C GLY A 21 -26.43 -10.03 -10.33
N ARG A 22 -27.32 -9.93 -11.32
CA ARG A 22 -28.38 -8.91 -11.36
C ARG A 22 -29.49 -9.15 -10.34
N ASP A 23 -29.65 -10.39 -9.88
CA ASP A 23 -30.66 -10.77 -8.88
C ASP A 23 -30.19 -10.52 -7.43
N LEU A 24 -28.93 -10.08 -7.25
CA LEU A 24 -28.39 -9.78 -5.93
C LEU A 24 -29.04 -8.50 -5.34
N PRO A 25 -29.03 -8.34 -4.01
CA PRO A 25 -29.41 -7.08 -3.39
C PRO A 25 -28.54 -5.91 -3.88
N ALA A 26 -29.03 -4.68 -3.72
CA ALA A 26 -28.25 -3.49 -4.08
C ALA A 26 -26.97 -3.45 -3.24
N LYS A 27 -25.88 -2.95 -3.84
CA LYS A 27 -24.55 -2.92 -3.23
C LYS A 27 -24.10 -4.29 -2.72
N THR A 28 -24.43 -5.36 -3.43
CA THR A 28 -23.94 -6.71 -3.11
C THR A 28 -23.18 -7.29 -4.28
N VAL A 29 -21.99 -7.82 -4.00
CA VAL A 29 -21.17 -8.51 -4.99
C VAL A 29 -20.80 -9.92 -4.54
N VAL A 30 -20.55 -10.80 -5.51
CA VAL A 30 -19.95 -12.13 -5.30
C VAL A 30 -18.64 -12.17 -6.07
N LEU A 31 -17.57 -12.59 -5.41
CA LEU A 31 -16.26 -12.77 -6.04
C LEU A 31 -16.12 -14.20 -6.52
N THR A 32 -15.80 -14.37 -7.80
CA THR A 32 -15.65 -15.69 -8.40
C THR A 32 -14.35 -15.81 -9.15
N PHE A 33 -13.72 -16.97 -9.05
CA PHE A 33 -12.39 -17.25 -9.59
C PHE A 33 -12.43 -18.54 -10.41
N ASP A 34 -12.12 -18.44 -11.70
CA ASP A 34 -12.15 -19.57 -12.64
C ASP A 34 -10.74 -20.11 -12.91
N ASP A 35 -10.70 -21.33 -13.47
CA ASP A 35 -9.53 -22.06 -13.98
C ASP A 35 -8.59 -22.70 -12.97
N GLY A 36 -8.75 -22.39 -11.68
CA GLY A 36 -8.02 -23.01 -10.60
C GLY A 36 -8.23 -24.53 -10.45
N PRO A 37 -7.61 -25.15 -9.43
CA PRO A 37 -6.64 -24.55 -8.52
C PRO A 37 -5.26 -24.36 -9.18
N HIS A 38 -4.57 -23.27 -8.81
CA HIS A 38 -3.22 -22.95 -9.22
C HIS A 38 -2.26 -22.89 -8.03
N LYS A 39 -1.10 -23.55 -8.16
CA LYS A 39 -0.13 -23.72 -7.06
C LYS A 39 0.35 -22.41 -6.44
N ALA A 40 0.54 -21.37 -7.24
CA ALA A 40 1.09 -20.11 -6.75
C ALA A 40 0.01 -19.10 -6.38
N HIS A 41 -1.11 -19.08 -7.08
CA HIS A 41 -1.99 -17.92 -7.11
C HIS A 41 -3.29 -18.13 -6.32
N THR A 42 -3.83 -19.35 -6.28
CA THR A 42 -5.05 -19.64 -5.51
C THR A 42 -4.85 -19.35 -4.02
N ASP A 43 -3.73 -19.79 -3.44
CA ASP A 43 -3.41 -19.52 -2.02
C ASP A 43 -3.21 -18.02 -1.76
N GLU A 44 -2.68 -17.26 -2.73
CA GLU A 44 -2.53 -15.81 -2.61
C GLU A 44 -3.89 -15.08 -2.68
N VAL A 45 -4.77 -15.48 -3.59
CA VAL A 45 -6.15 -14.99 -3.65
C VAL A 45 -6.84 -15.25 -2.32
N VAL A 46 -6.75 -16.47 -1.79
CA VAL A 46 -7.34 -16.85 -0.50
C VAL A 46 -6.80 -16.03 0.65
N ALA A 47 -5.49 -15.78 0.68
CA ALA A 47 -4.86 -14.95 1.70
C ALA A 47 -5.41 -13.51 1.66
N ILE A 48 -5.66 -12.97 0.46
CA ILE A 48 -6.33 -11.68 0.29
C ILE A 48 -7.78 -11.77 0.77
N LEU A 49 -8.56 -12.75 0.33
CA LEU A 49 -9.97 -12.87 0.74
C LEU A 49 -10.13 -12.98 2.27
N LYS A 50 -9.26 -13.77 2.93
CA LYS A 50 -9.21 -13.86 4.40
C LYS A 50 -8.86 -12.53 5.06
N ARG A 51 -7.88 -11.81 4.51
CA ARG A 51 -7.45 -10.49 5.00
C ARG A 51 -8.61 -9.50 5.08
N TYR A 52 -9.52 -9.59 4.11
CA TYR A 52 -10.69 -8.72 4.00
C TYR A 52 -11.98 -9.30 4.62
N ASP A 53 -11.93 -10.51 5.18
CA ASP A 53 -13.10 -11.29 5.64
C ASP A 53 -14.22 -11.37 4.58
N VAL A 54 -13.82 -11.58 3.32
CA VAL A 54 -14.74 -11.67 2.19
C VAL A 54 -14.88 -13.12 1.71
N PRO A 55 -16.12 -13.60 1.44
CA PRO A 55 -16.32 -14.89 0.81
C PRO A 55 -15.86 -14.89 -0.65
N GLY A 56 -15.63 -16.07 -1.19
CA GLY A 56 -15.30 -16.31 -2.59
C GLY A 56 -15.82 -17.65 -3.10
N VAL A 57 -15.98 -17.76 -4.41
CA VAL A 57 -16.32 -19.01 -5.10
C VAL A 57 -15.26 -19.34 -6.13
N PHE A 58 -14.76 -20.56 -6.12
CA PHE A 58 -13.72 -21.04 -7.02
C PHE A 58 -14.31 -22.08 -7.96
N PHE A 59 -14.27 -21.85 -9.26
CA PHE A 59 -14.70 -22.80 -10.28
C PHE A 59 -13.47 -23.50 -10.84
N GLU A 60 -13.31 -24.78 -10.50
CA GLU A 60 -12.09 -25.51 -10.78
C GLU A 60 -12.21 -26.42 -11.99
N VAL A 61 -11.12 -26.50 -12.76
CA VAL A 61 -11.01 -27.39 -13.92
C VAL A 61 -10.58 -28.78 -13.45
N GLY A 62 -11.38 -29.80 -13.75
CA GLY A 62 -11.19 -31.16 -13.22
C GLY A 62 -9.82 -31.77 -13.52
N ARG A 63 -9.23 -31.48 -14.69
CA ARG A 63 -7.89 -31.96 -15.05
C ARG A 63 -6.77 -31.46 -14.11
N ASN A 64 -6.98 -30.34 -13.43
CA ASN A 64 -6.05 -29.85 -12.40
C ASN A 64 -6.13 -30.71 -11.13
N LEU A 65 -7.30 -31.29 -10.85
CA LEU A 65 -7.58 -32.08 -9.64
C LEU A 65 -7.12 -33.52 -9.76
N GLY A 66 -7.22 -34.14 -10.93
CA GLY A 66 -6.89 -35.54 -11.11
C GLY A 66 -7.48 -36.16 -12.36
N LYS A 67 -7.74 -37.47 -12.28
CA LYS A 67 -8.34 -38.27 -13.35
C LYS A 67 -9.39 -39.23 -12.80
N VAL A 68 -10.41 -39.51 -13.61
CA VAL A 68 -11.36 -40.61 -13.40
C VAL A 68 -11.00 -41.70 -14.40
N GLU A 69 -10.69 -42.89 -13.92
CA GLU A 69 -10.37 -44.05 -14.74
C GLU A 69 -11.65 -44.67 -15.33
N ALA A 70 -11.51 -45.53 -16.34
CA ALA A 70 -12.65 -46.13 -17.05
C ALA A 70 -13.54 -47.03 -16.16
N ASP A 71 -13.03 -47.49 -15.03
CA ASP A 71 -13.76 -48.25 -14.00
C ASP A 71 -14.45 -47.35 -12.95
N GLY A 72 -14.36 -46.03 -13.12
CA GLY A 72 -14.91 -45.02 -12.20
C GLY A 72 -14.00 -44.70 -11.03
N LYS A 73 -12.79 -45.29 -10.96
CA LYS A 73 -11.85 -45.02 -9.86
C LYS A 73 -11.20 -43.64 -10.01
N VAL A 74 -11.16 -42.90 -8.91
CA VAL A 74 -10.54 -41.57 -8.87
C VAL A 74 -9.05 -41.65 -8.49
N SER A 75 -8.24 -40.89 -9.22
CA SER A 75 -6.83 -40.64 -8.90
C SER A 75 -6.59 -39.14 -8.77
N LEU A 76 -6.50 -38.63 -7.54
CA LEU A 76 -6.24 -37.23 -7.26
C LEU A 76 -4.76 -36.85 -7.47
N GLY A 77 -4.55 -35.71 -8.09
CA GLY A 77 -3.24 -35.07 -8.28
C GLY A 77 -2.87 -34.12 -7.13
N PRO A 78 -1.66 -33.53 -7.16
CA PRO A 78 -1.15 -32.70 -6.07
C PRO A 78 -1.95 -31.41 -5.84
N MET A 79 -2.64 -30.88 -6.85
CA MET A 79 -3.43 -29.65 -6.69
C MET A 79 -4.77 -29.87 -5.97
N ALA A 80 -5.26 -31.11 -5.89
CA ALA A 80 -6.46 -31.44 -5.11
C ALA A 80 -6.36 -31.04 -3.63
N LYS A 81 -5.13 -30.93 -3.09
CA LYS A 81 -4.90 -30.45 -1.74
C LYS A 81 -5.33 -28.98 -1.57
N ILE A 82 -5.09 -28.14 -2.59
CA ILE A 82 -5.46 -26.71 -2.56
C ILE A 82 -6.99 -26.59 -2.49
N SER A 83 -7.69 -27.35 -3.34
CA SER A 83 -9.15 -27.42 -3.37
C SER A 83 -9.75 -27.92 -2.05
N ARG A 84 -9.11 -28.91 -1.43
CA ARG A 84 -9.50 -29.39 -0.08
C ARG A 84 -9.36 -28.27 0.95
N ASN A 85 -8.24 -27.55 0.95
CA ASN A 85 -8.01 -26.44 1.85
C ASN A 85 -9.05 -25.32 1.65
N LEU A 86 -9.39 -24.97 0.40
CA LEU A 86 -10.43 -23.99 0.09
C LEU A 86 -11.76 -24.35 0.77
N MET A 87 -12.19 -25.61 0.66
CA MET A 87 -13.44 -26.09 1.25
C MET A 87 -13.37 -26.17 2.78
N GLU A 88 -12.24 -26.59 3.35
CA GLU A 88 -12.01 -26.60 4.80
C GLU A 88 -12.08 -25.18 5.40
N GLU A 89 -11.63 -24.17 4.66
CA GLU A 89 -11.67 -22.76 5.05
C GLU A 89 -13.03 -22.09 4.81
N GLY A 90 -13.97 -22.82 4.20
CA GLY A 90 -15.35 -22.43 3.99
C GLY A 90 -15.59 -21.64 2.70
N TYR A 91 -14.67 -21.68 1.74
CA TYR A 91 -14.92 -21.19 0.38
C TYR A 91 -15.74 -22.22 -0.40
N ALA A 92 -16.57 -21.72 -1.31
CA ALA A 92 -17.34 -22.60 -2.17
C ALA A 92 -16.50 -23.00 -3.39
N VAL A 93 -16.35 -24.30 -3.60
CA VAL A 93 -15.65 -24.85 -4.77
C VAL A 93 -16.66 -25.49 -5.69
N GLY A 94 -16.75 -24.99 -6.92
CA GLY A 94 -17.66 -25.40 -7.99
C GLY A 94 -16.93 -26.00 -9.18
N ASN A 95 -17.71 -26.50 -10.14
CA ASN A 95 -17.23 -27.24 -11.29
C ASN A 95 -17.05 -26.32 -12.52
N HIS A 96 -15.88 -26.37 -13.16
CA HIS A 96 -15.56 -25.63 -14.38
C HIS A 96 -15.23 -26.52 -15.58
N SER A 97 -15.92 -27.66 -15.70
CA SER A 97 -15.65 -28.74 -16.68
C SER A 97 -14.31 -29.46 -16.46
N LEU A 98 -14.08 -30.53 -17.21
CA LEU A 98 -12.89 -31.37 -17.06
C LEU A 98 -11.66 -30.75 -17.71
N THR A 99 -11.82 -30.18 -18.91
CA THR A 99 -10.67 -29.72 -19.73
C THR A 99 -10.77 -28.27 -20.18
N HIS A 100 -11.71 -27.49 -19.64
CA HIS A 100 -11.99 -26.13 -20.08
C HIS A 100 -12.40 -26.05 -21.58
N ALA A 101 -13.10 -27.08 -22.07
CA ALA A 101 -13.58 -27.14 -23.44
C ALA A 101 -14.80 -26.23 -23.64
N GLN A 102 -14.98 -25.69 -24.85
CA GLN A 102 -16.16 -24.89 -25.18
C GLN A 102 -17.40 -25.79 -25.34
N LEU A 103 -18.12 -26.01 -24.24
CA LEU A 103 -19.17 -27.04 -24.14
C LEU A 103 -20.41 -26.78 -25.00
N SER A 104 -20.65 -25.54 -25.46
CA SER A 104 -21.72 -25.26 -26.43
C SER A 104 -21.58 -26.07 -27.73
N ARG A 105 -20.37 -26.55 -28.05
CA ARG A 105 -20.05 -27.37 -29.23
C ARG A 105 -19.95 -28.86 -28.94
N THR A 106 -20.23 -29.28 -27.71
CA THR A 106 -20.10 -30.67 -27.27
C THR A 106 -21.49 -31.22 -26.93
N THR A 107 -21.73 -32.49 -27.23
CA THR A 107 -23.00 -33.20 -27.00
C THR A 107 -22.74 -34.64 -26.55
N GLY A 108 -23.77 -35.33 -26.05
CA GLY A 108 -23.72 -36.74 -25.69
C GLY A 108 -22.67 -37.07 -24.62
N ASP A 109 -22.02 -38.23 -24.76
CA ASP A 109 -21.08 -38.75 -23.76
C ASP A 109 -19.89 -37.81 -23.51
N ALA A 110 -19.41 -37.10 -24.53
CA ALA A 110 -18.31 -36.15 -24.38
C ALA A 110 -18.70 -34.95 -23.48
N LEU A 111 -19.94 -34.47 -23.59
CA LEU A 111 -20.46 -33.40 -22.74
C LEU A 111 -20.68 -33.91 -21.32
N ARG A 112 -21.26 -35.11 -21.18
CA ARG A 112 -21.47 -35.77 -19.88
C ARG A 112 -20.16 -35.97 -19.15
N GLN A 113 -19.13 -36.44 -19.85
CA GLN A 113 -17.80 -36.64 -19.29
C GLN A 113 -17.21 -35.34 -18.73
N GLN A 114 -17.30 -34.24 -19.49
CA GLN A 114 -16.78 -32.94 -19.05
C GLN A 114 -17.40 -32.44 -17.75
N VAL A 115 -18.69 -32.70 -17.53
CA VAL A 115 -19.38 -32.27 -16.31
C VAL A 115 -19.21 -33.28 -15.18
N LEU A 116 -19.54 -34.55 -15.44
CA LEU A 116 -19.67 -35.59 -14.41
C LEU A 116 -18.33 -36.09 -13.88
N ASP A 117 -17.27 -36.11 -14.68
CA ASP A 117 -15.95 -36.53 -14.20
C ASP A 117 -15.39 -35.49 -13.23
N THR A 118 -15.50 -34.19 -13.55
CA THR A 118 -15.12 -33.11 -12.63
C THR A 118 -15.97 -33.11 -11.37
N ASP A 119 -17.27 -33.41 -11.51
CA ASP A 119 -18.19 -33.57 -10.38
C ASP A 119 -17.73 -34.68 -9.42
N THR A 120 -17.33 -35.81 -9.99
CA THR A 120 -16.80 -36.98 -9.27
C THR A 120 -15.47 -36.66 -8.60
N LEU A 121 -14.55 -35.98 -9.31
CA LEU A 121 -13.27 -35.53 -8.76
C LEU A 121 -13.48 -34.61 -7.55
N LEU A 122 -14.32 -33.58 -7.67
CA LEU A 122 -14.59 -32.63 -6.59
C LEU A 122 -15.22 -33.32 -5.36
N LYS A 123 -16.12 -34.29 -5.57
CA LYS A 123 -16.70 -35.10 -4.48
C LYS A 123 -15.65 -35.94 -3.74
N ASP A 124 -14.66 -36.46 -4.45
CA ASP A 124 -13.56 -37.24 -3.87
C ASP A 124 -12.54 -36.34 -3.14
N VAL A 125 -12.36 -35.10 -3.61
CA VAL A 125 -11.62 -34.07 -2.87
C VAL A 125 -12.31 -33.78 -1.54
N ASP A 126 -13.57 -33.33 -1.59
CA ASP A 126 -14.43 -33.19 -0.40
C ASP A 126 -15.92 -33.19 -0.83
N SER A 127 -16.71 -34.02 -0.16
CA SER A 127 -18.16 -34.09 -0.31
C SER A 127 -18.90 -32.75 -0.13
N LYS A 128 -18.29 -31.77 0.54
CA LYS A 128 -18.83 -30.41 0.80
C LYS A 128 -18.76 -29.45 -0.39
N ARG A 129 -18.17 -29.87 -1.51
CA ARG A 129 -18.10 -29.06 -2.73
C ARG A 129 -19.47 -28.43 -3.05
N ALA A 130 -19.47 -27.22 -3.59
CA ALA A 130 -20.70 -26.52 -3.94
C ALA A 130 -21.33 -27.13 -5.21
N PRO A 131 -22.67 -27.33 -5.26
CA PRO A 131 -23.37 -27.85 -6.43
C PRO A 131 -23.53 -26.77 -7.51
N LEU A 132 -22.42 -26.11 -7.85
CA LEU A 132 -22.33 -24.99 -8.77
C LEU A 132 -21.52 -25.43 -9.99
N PHE A 133 -21.91 -24.94 -11.15
CA PHE A 133 -21.22 -25.15 -12.41
C PHE A 133 -21.12 -23.84 -13.16
N ARG A 134 -19.96 -23.59 -13.76
CA ARG A 134 -19.77 -22.49 -14.71
C ARG A 134 -19.29 -23.06 -16.04
N PHE A 135 -19.99 -22.72 -17.12
CA PHE A 135 -19.57 -23.09 -18.45
C PHE A 135 -18.29 -22.33 -18.83
N PRO A 136 -17.24 -23.01 -19.31
CA PRO A 136 -16.09 -22.34 -19.92
C PRO A 136 -16.53 -21.33 -20.98
N TYR A 137 -15.91 -20.14 -20.97
CA TYR A 137 -16.26 -19.01 -21.85
C TYR A 137 -17.72 -18.51 -21.72
N GLY A 138 -18.48 -18.95 -20.72
CA GLY A 138 -19.93 -18.72 -20.61
C GLY A 138 -20.76 -19.42 -21.71
N ALA A 139 -20.12 -20.31 -22.48
CA ALA A 139 -20.67 -20.89 -23.69
C ALA A 139 -21.38 -22.23 -23.41
N ARG A 140 -22.71 -22.23 -23.56
CA ARG A 140 -23.60 -23.35 -23.21
C ARG A 140 -24.56 -23.72 -24.34
N ASN A 141 -25.19 -24.88 -24.23
CA ASN A 141 -26.28 -25.34 -25.09
C ASN A 141 -27.41 -25.96 -24.23
N ALA A 142 -28.55 -26.26 -24.85
CA ALA A 142 -29.72 -26.78 -24.15
C ALA A 142 -29.46 -28.14 -23.46
N GLU A 143 -28.69 -29.02 -24.10
CA GLU A 143 -28.32 -30.32 -23.55
C GLU A 143 -27.46 -30.18 -22.28
N GLY A 144 -26.49 -29.26 -22.28
CA GLY A 144 -25.65 -28.97 -21.12
C GLY A 144 -26.46 -28.44 -19.96
N LEU A 145 -27.37 -27.50 -20.20
CA LEU A 145 -28.26 -26.99 -19.15
C LEU A 145 -29.17 -28.08 -18.58
N GLN A 146 -29.68 -28.98 -19.42
CA GLN A 146 -30.45 -30.14 -18.97
C GLN A 146 -29.60 -31.09 -18.12
N LEU A 147 -28.38 -31.39 -18.57
CA LEU A 147 -27.43 -32.24 -17.85
C LEU A 147 -27.11 -31.69 -16.46
N LEU A 148 -26.90 -30.36 -16.32
CA LEU A 148 -26.68 -29.75 -15.01
C LEU A 148 -27.87 -29.99 -14.07
N ASN A 149 -29.09 -29.84 -14.57
CA ASN A 149 -30.29 -30.11 -13.79
C ASN A 149 -30.41 -31.58 -13.38
N GLU A 150 -30.11 -32.53 -14.28
CA GLU A 150 -30.06 -33.97 -13.97
C GLU A 150 -28.99 -34.29 -12.91
N ALA A 151 -27.85 -33.59 -12.95
CA ALA A 151 -26.75 -33.74 -11.99
C ALA A 151 -26.95 -32.97 -10.67
N GLY A 152 -28.02 -32.17 -10.56
CA GLY A 152 -28.26 -31.31 -9.40
C GLY A 152 -27.29 -30.13 -9.27
N LEU A 153 -26.74 -29.66 -10.38
CA LEU A 153 -25.82 -28.51 -10.47
C LEU A 153 -26.56 -27.26 -10.95
N LYS A 154 -26.17 -26.09 -10.41
CA LYS A 154 -26.69 -24.78 -10.84
C LYS A 154 -25.70 -24.05 -11.75
N SER A 155 -26.19 -23.52 -12.88
CA SER A 155 -25.40 -22.68 -13.81
C SER A 155 -25.17 -21.30 -13.21
N ILE A 156 -23.91 -20.90 -13.03
CA ILE A 156 -23.51 -19.58 -12.50
C ILE A 156 -22.80 -18.77 -13.58
N MET A 157 -23.35 -17.59 -13.88
CA MET A 157 -22.79 -16.63 -14.84
C MET A 157 -22.19 -15.42 -14.13
N TRP A 158 -21.82 -14.39 -14.87
CA TRP A 158 -21.34 -13.10 -14.36
C TRP A 158 -21.96 -11.94 -15.12
N ASN A 159 -22.03 -10.77 -14.50
CA ASN A 159 -22.40 -9.51 -15.14
C ASN A 159 -21.29 -8.46 -15.08
N ILE A 160 -20.20 -8.74 -14.34
CA ILE A 160 -19.03 -7.88 -14.22
C ILE A 160 -17.82 -8.74 -14.59
N ASP A 161 -17.11 -8.35 -15.65
CA ASP A 161 -15.94 -9.07 -16.13
C ASP A 161 -14.68 -8.24 -15.88
N SER A 162 -13.74 -8.79 -15.10
CA SER A 162 -12.47 -8.12 -14.81
C SER A 162 -11.56 -8.04 -16.04
N MET A 163 -11.74 -8.94 -17.01
CA MET A 163 -10.85 -9.13 -18.16
C MET A 163 -9.38 -9.30 -17.76
N ASP A 164 -9.14 -9.82 -16.55
CA ASP A 164 -7.82 -10.12 -16.03
C ASP A 164 -7.07 -11.17 -16.86
N TRP A 165 -7.73 -11.94 -17.71
CA TRP A 165 -7.07 -12.83 -18.67
C TRP A 165 -6.49 -12.10 -19.88
N ALA A 166 -7.08 -10.97 -20.29
CA ALA A 166 -6.69 -10.21 -21.48
C ALA A 166 -5.81 -9.00 -21.16
N ASP A 167 -6.06 -8.34 -20.03
CA ASP A 167 -5.43 -7.08 -19.67
C ASP A 167 -4.17 -7.33 -18.83
N PRO A 168 -2.97 -6.92 -19.25
CA PRO A 168 -1.76 -7.13 -18.46
C PRO A 168 -1.58 -6.10 -17.32
N VAL A 169 -2.38 -5.02 -17.26
CA VAL A 169 -2.16 -3.91 -16.33
C VAL A 169 -3.14 -3.98 -15.14
N PRO A 170 -2.66 -4.24 -13.90
CA PRO A 170 -3.52 -4.35 -12.73
C PRO A 170 -4.41 -3.13 -12.49
N GLU A 171 -3.89 -1.92 -12.66
CA GLU A 171 -4.65 -0.68 -12.45
C GLU A 171 -5.83 -0.54 -13.42
N SER A 172 -5.66 -0.99 -14.67
CA SER A 172 -6.72 -0.98 -15.68
C SER A 172 -7.81 -2.01 -15.33
N ILE A 173 -7.44 -3.15 -14.75
CA ILE A 173 -8.39 -4.13 -14.19
C ILE A 173 -9.17 -3.52 -13.03
N VAL A 174 -8.48 -2.85 -12.08
CA VAL A 174 -9.11 -2.17 -10.93
C VAL A 174 -10.17 -1.20 -11.43
N GLN A 175 -9.79 -0.28 -12.30
CA GLN A 175 -10.69 0.76 -12.81
C GLN A 175 -11.89 0.15 -13.55
N ARG A 176 -11.65 -0.84 -14.42
CA ARG A 176 -12.70 -1.53 -15.17
C ARG A 176 -13.73 -2.20 -14.26
N VAL A 177 -13.26 -2.91 -13.24
CA VAL A 177 -14.15 -3.61 -12.30
C VAL A 177 -14.98 -2.59 -11.54
N LEU A 178 -14.35 -1.53 -11.01
CA LEU A 178 -15.04 -0.49 -10.25
C LEU A 178 -16.06 0.27 -11.10
N ASP A 179 -15.74 0.59 -12.36
CA ASP A 179 -16.66 1.27 -13.28
C ASP A 179 -17.89 0.39 -13.59
N GLN A 180 -17.68 -0.91 -13.83
CA GLN A 180 -18.77 -1.85 -14.04
C GLN A 180 -19.61 -2.07 -12.77
N VAL A 181 -18.98 -2.21 -11.60
CA VAL A 181 -19.70 -2.33 -10.33
C VAL A 181 -20.52 -1.06 -10.06
N ASN A 182 -19.95 0.13 -10.29
CA ASN A 182 -20.65 1.40 -10.14
C ASN A 182 -21.82 1.54 -11.12
N LYS A 183 -21.72 0.96 -12.32
CA LYS A 183 -22.82 0.96 -13.28
C LYS A 183 -23.93 -0.02 -12.88
N GLU A 184 -23.57 -1.25 -12.53
CA GLU A 184 -24.54 -2.33 -12.25
C GLU A 184 -25.09 -2.25 -10.81
N GLN A 185 -24.38 -1.57 -9.90
CA GLN A 185 -24.67 -1.43 -8.46
C GLN A 185 -24.72 -2.76 -7.67
N ARG A 186 -24.45 -3.88 -8.33
CA ARG A 186 -24.46 -5.26 -7.80
C ARG A 186 -23.88 -6.21 -8.85
N GLY A 187 -23.40 -7.36 -8.44
CA GLY A 187 -23.06 -8.38 -9.44
C GLY A 187 -22.19 -9.54 -8.99
N ILE A 188 -22.05 -10.51 -9.89
CA ILE A 188 -21.06 -11.57 -9.79
C ILE A 188 -19.86 -11.10 -10.62
N ILE A 189 -18.70 -10.99 -9.99
CA ILE A 189 -17.45 -10.53 -10.61
C ILE A 189 -16.63 -11.75 -11.01
N LEU A 190 -16.25 -11.82 -12.29
CA LEU A 190 -15.37 -12.85 -12.83
C LEU A 190 -13.90 -12.43 -12.72
N PHE A 191 -13.11 -13.27 -12.07
CA PHE A 191 -11.64 -13.29 -12.07
C PHE A 191 -11.14 -14.69 -12.41
N HIS A 192 -9.83 -14.82 -12.60
CA HIS A 192 -9.13 -16.09 -12.79
C HIS A 192 -8.00 -16.16 -11.77
N ASP A 193 -8.01 -17.17 -10.89
CA ASP A 193 -6.98 -17.35 -9.87
C ASP A 193 -5.70 -18.01 -10.42
N ILE A 194 -5.58 -18.12 -11.74
CA ILE A 194 -4.37 -18.54 -12.47
C ILE A 194 -3.51 -17.34 -12.90
N HIS A 195 -3.89 -16.10 -12.56
CA HIS A 195 -3.26 -14.88 -13.05
C HIS A 195 -2.73 -13.96 -11.93
N ASP A 196 -1.42 -13.72 -11.89
CA ASP A 196 -0.75 -12.80 -10.95
C ASP A 196 -1.35 -11.37 -10.94
N ARG A 197 -1.73 -10.85 -12.10
CA ARG A 197 -2.42 -9.54 -12.23
C ARG A 197 -3.76 -9.48 -11.50
N ALA A 198 -4.50 -10.58 -11.40
CA ALA A 198 -5.73 -10.65 -10.62
C ALA A 198 -5.43 -10.53 -9.13
N VAL A 199 -4.39 -11.24 -8.66
CA VAL A 199 -3.88 -11.16 -7.29
C VAL A 199 -3.45 -9.73 -6.94
N LYS A 200 -2.79 -9.03 -7.87
CA LYS A 200 -2.35 -7.64 -7.68
C LYS A 200 -3.49 -6.62 -7.68
N ALA A 201 -4.54 -6.83 -8.48
CA ALA A 201 -5.68 -5.92 -8.57
C ALA A 201 -6.67 -6.08 -7.41
N LEU A 202 -6.84 -7.29 -6.89
CA LEU A 202 -7.88 -7.65 -5.92
C LEU A 202 -7.89 -6.77 -4.64
N PRO A 203 -6.76 -6.46 -3.97
CA PRO A 203 -6.78 -5.64 -2.76
C PRO A 203 -7.37 -4.24 -2.99
N GLN A 204 -6.98 -3.56 -4.06
CA GLN A 204 -7.47 -2.21 -4.38
C GLN A 204 -8.97 -2.23 -4.70
N ILE A 205 -9.44 -3.26 -5.40
CA ILE A 205 -10.87 -3.46 -5.68
C ILE A 205 -11.63 -3.66 -4.37
N LEU A 206 -11.15 -4.54 -3.48
CA LEU A 206 -11.80 -4.81 -2.19
C LEU A 206 -11.83 -3.56 -1.30
N ASP A 207 -10.71 -2.85 -1.17
CA ASP A 207 -10.62 -1.60 -0.42
C ASP A 207 -11.69 -0.61 -0.89
N ARG A 208 -11.79 -0.41 -2.21
CA ARG A 208 -12.74 0.55 -2.77
C ARG A 208 -14.18 0.10 -2.62
N LEU A 209 -14.49 -1.18 -2.87
CA LEU A 209 -15.84 -1.71 -2.73
C LEU A 209 -16.32 -1.64 -1.28
N ILE A 210 -15.45 -1.97 -0.31
CA ILE A 210 -15.74 -1.82 1.12
C ILE A 210 -15.98 -0.35 1.47
N ALA A 211 -15.12 0.55 1.00
CA ALA A 211 -15.26 2.00 1.23
C ALA A 211 -16.58 2.55 0.64
N ASP A 212 -16.98 2.06 -0.54
CA ASP A 212 -18.23 2.45 -1.19
C ASP A 212 -19.47 1.74 -0.58
N GLY A 213 -19.28 0.91 0.45
CA GLY A 213 -20.33 0.26 1.23
C GLY A 213 -20.93 -0.97 0.57
N TYR A 214 -20.19 -1.64 -0.32
CA TYR A 214 -20.59 -2.92 -0.89
C TYR A 214 -20.45 -4.06 0.12
N GLN A 215 -21.39 -4.99 0.05
CA GLN A 215 -21.41 -6.22 0.82
C GLN A 215 -20.97 -7.39 -0.07
N PHE A 216 -20.36 -8.39 0.55
CA PHE A 216 -19.87 -9.58 -0.15
C PHE A 216 -20.74 -10.78 0.20
N ALA A 217 -21.35 -11.38 -0.82
CA ALA A 217 -22.18 -12.55 -0.68
C ALA A 217 -21.37 -13.83 -0.93
N GLY A 218 -21.56 -14.82 -0.07
CA GLY A 218 -20.99 -16.15 -0.19
C GLY A 218 -22.07 -17.18 -0.45
N TRP A 219 -21.67 -18.36 -0.92
CA TRP A 219 -22.57 -19.48 -1.09
C TRP A 219 -22.86 -20.15 0.26
N ASN A 220 -24.14 -20.25 0.63
CA ASN A 220 -24.54 -20.86 1.91
C ASN A 220 -25.01 -22.32 1.79
N GLY A 221 -24.84 -22.94 0.62
CA GLY A 221 -25.37 -24.27 0.29
C GLY A 221 -26.62 -24.23 -0.59
N ARG A 222 -27.36 -23.11 -0.62
CA ARG A 222 -28.59 -22.97 -1.41
C ARG A 222 -28.58 -21.78 -2.35
N ASP A 223 -28.21 -20.60 -1.85
CA ASP A 223 -28.23 -19.33 -2.58
C ASP A 223 -27.02 -18.46 -2.18
N PHE A 224 -26.79 -17.36 -2.90
CA PHE A 224 -25.83 -16.33 -2.49
C PHE A 224 -26.44 -15.42 -1.42
N THR A 225 -25.81 -15.37 -0.25
CA THR A 225 -26.26 -14.50 0.84
C THR A 225 -25.07 -13.79 1.46
N VAL A 226 -25.28 -12.53 1.85
CA VAL A 226 -24.31 -11.79 2.67
C VAL A 226 -24.20 -12.51 4.01
N ALA A 227 -23.01 -13.02 4.32
CA ALA A 227 -22.77 -13.67 5.60
C ALA A 227 -22.93 -12.63 6.72
N ARG A 228 -23.66 -12.96 7.78
CA ARG A 228 -23.53 -12.22 9.06
C ARG A 228 -22.10 -12.44 9.53
N ALA A 229 -21.36 -11.35 9.79
CA ALA A 229 -19.96 -11.38 10.23
C ALA A 229 -19.68 -12.55 11.19
N ARG A 230 -18.71 -13.41 10.86
CA ARG A 230 -18.32 -14.53 11.73
C ARG A 230 -17.95 -13.95 13.10
N LYS A 231 -18.69 -14.32 14.14
CA LYS A 231 -18.27 -14.14 15.53
C LYS A 231 -17.16 -15.15 15.81
N GLY A 232 -15.93 -14.81 15.44
CA GLY A 232 -14.74 -15.61 15.68
C GLY A 232 -13.54 -14.92 15.05
N ASP A 233 -12.57 -14.54 15.89
CA ASP A 233 -11.30 -13.90 15.55
C ASP A 233 -11.36 -12.51 14.91
N ALA A 234 -11.87 -11.57 15.72
CA ALA A 234 -11.67 -10.13 15.53
C ALA A 234 -10.21 -9.69 15.82
N GLY A 235 -9.22 -10.44 15.34
CA GLY A 235 -7.82 -10.35 15.75
C GLY A 235 -6.81 -10.60 14.64
N ALA A 236 -7.05 -10.18 13.40
CA ALA A 236 -6.02 -10.04 12.36
C ALA A 236 -6.53 -9.30 11.11
N THR A 237 -7.26 -8.19 11.28
CA THR A 237 -7.45 -7.25 10.16
C THR A 237 -6.17 -6.43 10.04
N THR A 238 -5.48 -6.50 8.91
CA THR A 238 -4.52 -5.46 8.54
C THR A 238 -5.32 -4.17 8.39
N VAL A 239 -5.16 -3.31 9.39
CA VAL A 239 -5.91 -2.07 9.50
C VAL A 239 -5.34 -1.12 8.45
N THR A 240 -6.09 -0.87 7.38
CA THR A 240 -5.86 0.32 6.56
C THR A 240 -6.23 1.54 7.42
N THR A 241 -5.59 2.67 7.16
CA THR A 241 -5.80 3.91 7.95
C THR A 241 -7.25 4.39 8.00
N GLY A 242 -8.11 3.88 7.10
CA GLY A 242 -9.55 4.16 7.08
C GLY A 242 -9.88 5.58 6.62
N TYR A 243 -8.95 6.24 5.90
CA TYR A 243 -9.19 7.56 5.32
C TYR A 243 -9.91 7.46 3.97
N GLU A 244 -10.90 8.32 3.75
CA GLU A 244 -11.59 8.43 2.47
C GLU A 244 -10.81 9.30 1.48
N LYS A 245 -10.31 10.46 1.93
CA LYS A 245 -9.44 11.35 1.13
C LYS A 245 -8.27 11.88 1.95
N SER A 246 -7.21 12.25 1.23
CA SER A 246 -5.95 12.74 1.79
C SER A 246 -5.58 14.08 1.18
N TRP A 247 -5.67 15.14 1.97
CA TRP A 247 -5.43 16.50 1.53
C TRP A 247 -4.13 17.03 2.11
N ALA A 248 -3.43 17.90 1.38
CA ALA A 248 -2.28 18.58 1.94
C ALA A 248 -2.14 20.04 1.48
N ILE A 249 -1.61 20.87 2.38
CA ILE A 249 -1.06 22.21 2.06
C ILE A 249 0.41 22.19 2.42
N VAL A 250 1.25 22.53 1.46
CA VAL A 250 2.70 22.47 1.59
C VAL A 250 3.29 23.81 1.15
N VAL A 251 3.84 24.55 2.10
CA VAL A 251 4.32 25.92 1.91
C VAL A 251 5.83 25.96 2.12
N GLY A 252 6.57 26.59 1.21
CA GLY A 252 8.01 26.77 1.31
C GLY A 252 8.46 28.12 0.80
N ILE A 253 9.15 28.90 1.63
CA ILE A 253 9.47 30.29 1.29
C ILE A 253 10.95 30.57 1.53
N ASP A 254 11.70 30.78 0.45
CA ASP A 254 13.10 31.22 0.49
C ASP A 254 13.24 32.70 0.21
N ASN A 255 12.53 33.15 -0.83
CA ASN A 255 12.70 34.46 -1.43
C ASN A 255 11.81 35.51 -0.77
N TYR A 256 12.06 35.80 0.51
CA TYR A 256 11.42 36.91 1.19
C TYR A 256 11.85 38.26 0.60
N ALA A 257 10.88 39.15 0.41
CA ALA A 257 11.16 40.51 -0.06
C ALA A 257 11.73 41.42 1.05
N LYS A 258 11.25 41.23 2.29
CA LYS A 258 11.55 42.11 3.44
C LYS A 258 12.18 41.40 4.63
N TRP A 259 12.20 40.07 4.62
CA TRP A 259 12.86 39.22 5.63
C TRP A 259 14.16 38.64 5.06
N PRO A 260 15.09 38.15 5.91
CA PRO A 260 16.27 37.44 5.43
C PRO A 260 15.88 36.26 4.53
N LYS A 261 16.61 36.05 3.44
CA LYS A 261 16.36 34.90 2.57
C LYS A 261 16.77 33.60 3.27
N LEU A 262 16.03 32.54 2.94
CA LEU A 262 16.41 31.16 3.25
C LEU A 262 16.96 30.48 2.00
N GLU A 263 17.54 29.30 2.16
CA GLU A 263 18.20 28.52 1.14
C GLU A 263 17.40 27.27 0.74
N TYR A 264 16.74 26.59 1.69
CA TYR A 264 16.16 25.26 1.43
C TYR A 264 14.64 25.13 1.64
N ALA A 265 13.93 26.13 2.15
CA ALA A 265 12.51 26.01 2.48
C ALA A 265 11.62 25.67 1.27
N SER A 266 11.89 26.23 0.08
CA SER A 266 11.15 25.86 -1.14
C SER A 266 11.47 24.43 -1.60
N HIS A 267 12.68 23.93 -1.35
CA HIS A 267 13.09 22.57 -1.69
C HIS A 267 12.52 21.55 -0.70
N ASP A 268 12.54 21.88 0.59
CA ASP A 268 11.88 21.16 1.69
C ASP A 268 10.39 20.94 1.41
N ALA A 269 9.68 22.01 1.07
CA ALA A 269 8.28 21.93 0.66
C ALA A 269 8.07 20.99 -0.54
N GLN A 270 8.94 21.03 -1.55
CA GLN A 270 8.81 20.13 -2.69
C GLN A 270 9.03 18.66 -2.29
N ALA A 271 10.07 18.37 -1.52
CA ALA A 271 10.38 16.99 -1.11
C ALA A 271 9.28 16.39 -0.22
N VAL A 272 8.68 17.19 0.67
CA VAL A 272 7.51 16.76 1.46
C VAL A 272 6.31 16.50 0.55
N ALA A 273 6.02 17.38 -0.42
CA ALA A 273 4.92 17.17 -1.37
C ALA A 273 5.11 15.90 -2.23
N ASP A 274 6.34 15.66 -2.70
CA ASP A 274 6.69 14.47 -3.48
C ASP A 274 6.57 13.20 -2.62
N THR A 275 6.96 13.26 -1.36
CA THR A 275 6.80 12.15 -0.39
C THR A 275 5.33 11.84 -0.14
N LEU A 276 4.49 12.87 0.07
CA LEU A 276 3.05 12.70 0.29
C LEU A 276 2.36 12.09 -0.94
N THR A 277 2.66 12.60 -2.13
CA THR A 277 2.01 12.15 -3.37
C THR A 277 2.51 10.79 -3.84
N GLY A 278 3.81 10.52 -3.72
CA GLY A 278 4.42 9.26 -4.12
C GLY A 278 4.23 8.15 -3.09
N GLN A 279 4.80 8.31 -1.90
CA GLN A 279 4.87 7.25 -0.89
C GLN A 279 3.53 7.06 -0.16
N PHE A 280 2.83 8.15 0.17
CA PHE A 280 1.62 8.08 1.00
C PHE A 280 0.30 8.22 0.24
N GLY A 281 0.36 8.24 -1.09
CA GLY A 281 -0.81 8.18 -1.97
C GLY A 281 -1.74 9.39 -1.88
N PHE A 282 -1.23 10.57 -1.50
CA PHE A 282 -2.02 11.79 -1.58
C PHE A 282 -2.25 12.13 -3.06
N PRO A 283 -3.49 12.28 -3.54
CA PRO A 283 -3.71 12.67 -4.93
C PRO A 283 -3.07 14.03 -5.20
N SER A 284 -2.28 14.17 -6.27
CA SER A 284 -1.64 15.45 -6.60
C SER A 284 -2.65 16.61 -6.77
N SER A 285 -3.89 16.30 -7.13
CA SER A 285 -5.00 17.26 -7.20
C SER A 285 -5.50 17.76 -5.82
N GLN A 286 -5.11 17.08 -4.74
CA GLN A 286 -5.44 17.39 -3.34
C GLN A 286 -4.21 17.87 -2.54
N VAL A 287 -3.04 17.99 -3.19
CA VAL A 287 -1.82 18.55 -2.59
C VAL A 287 -1.57 19.94 -3.17
N ILE A 288 -1.73 20.96 -2.34
CA ILE A 288 -1.54 22.36 -2.71
C ILE A 288 -0.13 22.75 -2.30
N VAL A 289 0.69 23.14 -3.28
CA VAL A 289 2.07 23.57 -3.05
C VAL A 289 2.18 25.07 -3.33
N LEU A 290 2.53 25.86 -2.31
CA LEU A 290 2.75 27.30 -2.41
C LEU A 290 4.23 27.61 -2.15
N LYS A 291 4.94 28.10 -3.17
CA LYS A 291 6.38 28.40 -3.04
C LYS A 291 6.68 29.86 -3.32
N ASN A 292 7.57 30.45 -2.51
CA ASN A 292 8.09 31.80 -2.70
C ASN A 292 6.97 32.84 -2.94
N GLU A 293 6.96 33.53 -4.08
CA GLU A 293 5.99 34.57 -4.45
C GLU A 293 4.52 34.11 -4.40
N GLN A 294 4.27 32.80 -4.48
CA GLN A 294 2.92 32.24 -4.36
C GLN A 294 2.45 32.17 -2.90
N ALA A 295 3.37 32.10 -1.94
CA ALA A 295 3.09 31.92 -0.52
C ALA A 295 2.78 33.25 0.19
N THR A 296 1.86 34.02 -0.41
CA THR A 296 1.32 35.25 0.20
C THR A 296 0.35 34.91 1.33
N ARG A 297 0.14 35.86 2.24
CA ARG A 297 -0.83 35.71 3.34
C ARG A 297 -2.20 35.28 2.81
N ASN A 298 -2.66 35.95 1.76
CA ASN A 298 -3.96 35.69 1.14
C ASN A 298 -4.03 34.29 0.52
N ASN A 299 -2.99 33.86 -0.21
CA ASN A 299 -2.99 32.53 -0.83
C ASN A 299 -2.92 31.40 0.19
N ILE A 300 -2.14 31.57 1.27
CA ILE A 300 -2.07 30.60 2.36
C ILE A 300 -3.43 30.46 3.03
N LEU A 301 -4.06 31.57 3.42
CA LEU A 301 -5.39 31.53 4.04
C LEU A 301 -6.48 31.02 3.07
N ALA A 302 -6.40 31.37 1.78
CA ALA A 302 -7.30 30.83 0.76
C ALA A 302 -7.11 29.31 0.56
N ALA A 303 -5.89 28.79 0.70
CA ALA A 303 -5.67 27.34 0.68
C ALA A 303 -6.43 26.65 1.82
N PHE A 304 -6.44 27.23 3.01
CA PHE A 304 -7.23 26.72 4.14
C PHE A 304 -8.74 26.90 3.93
N HIS A 305 -9.19 28.09 3.52
CA HIS A 305 -10.62 28.44 3.48
C HIS A 305 -11.34 28.02 2.20
N ASP A 306 -10.72 28.08 1.03
CA ASP A 306 -11.43 27.86 -0.24
C ASP A 306 -11.30 26.41 -0.73
N ARG A 307 -10.23 25.73 -0.29
CA ARG A 307 -9.87 24.39 -0.77
C ARG A 307 -10.02 23.31 0.29
N LEU A 308 -9.88 23.64 1.57
CA LEU A 308 -10.09 22.73 2.71
C LEU A 308 -11.32 23.09 3.57
N ALA A 309 -12.20 23.98 3.08
CA ALA A 309 -13.42 24.39 3.77
C ALA A 309 -14.33 23.22 4.17
N ASP A 310 -15.26 23.52 5.08
CA ASP A 310 -16.25 22.61 5.67
C ASP A 310 -17.04 21.77 4.65
N ASP A 311 -17.18 22.19 3.40
CA ASP A 311 -17.90 21.45 2.36
C ASP A 311 -17.00 20.52 1.51
N ARG A 312 -15.68 20.63 1.62
CA ARG A 312 -14.70 19.89 0.80
C ARG A 312 -14.10 18.69 1.52
N THR A 313 -13.85 18.81 2.83
CA THR A 313 -13.26 17.73 3.65
C THR A 313 -14.36 16.93 4.37
N GLY A 314 -14.26 15.60 4.33
CA GLY A 314 -15.19 14.69 4.99
C GLY A 314 -14.73 14.28 6.39
N LYS A 315 -15.66 13.76 7.20
CA LYS A 315 -15.39 13.25 8.57
C LYS A 315 -14.45 12.05 8.62
N ASN A 316 -14.16 11.43 7.48
CA ASN A 316 -13.18 10.35 7.33
C ASN A 316 -11.92 10.79 6.58
N ASP A 317 -11.75 12.07 6.28
CA ASP A 317 -10.55 12.56 5.59
C ASP A 317 -9.40 12.83 6.55
N ARG A 318 -8.20 12.96 5.99
CA ARG A 318 -7.02 13.53 6.66
C ARG A 318 -6.51 14.78 5.95
N VAL A 319 -5.94 15.69 6.73
CA VAL A 319 -5.30 16.92 6.25
C VAL A 319 -3.89 17.01 6.82
N PHE A 320 -2.89 17.09 5.96
CA PHE A 320 -1.50 17.32 6.34
C PHE A 320 -1.05 18.72 5.92
N VAL A 321 -0.49 19.49 6.84
CA VAL A 321 -0.03 20.85 6.59
C VAL A 321 1.44 20.92 6.89
N PHE A 322 2.24 21.31 5.91
CA PHE A 322 3.66 21.58 6.08
C PHE A 322 3.98 23.03 5.74
N PHE A 323 4.78 23.67 6.60
CA PHE A 323 5.26 25.04 6.38
C PHE A 323 6.75 25.08 6.67
N ALA A 324 7.56 25.50 5.70
CA ALA A 324 8.96 25.83 5.86
C ALA A 324 9.18 27.32 5.57
N GLY A 325 9.76 28.05 6.53
CA GLY A 325 9.92 29.49 6.44
C GLY A 325 10.28 30.15 7.76
N HIS A 326 10.20 31.48 7.80
CA HIS A 326 10.39 32.23 9.04
C HIS A 326 9.20 32.08 9.96
N GLY A 327 9.50 31.95 11.24
CA GLY A 327 8.56 32.17 12.33
C GLY A 327 8.97 33.40 13.13
N ALA A 328 8.01 34.06 13.76
CA ALA A 328 8.28 35.15 14.68
C ALA A 328 7.43 35.03 15.94
N THR A 329 7.91 35.62 17.03
CA THR A 329 7.24 35.62 18.32
C THR A 329 6.96 37.07 18.72
N ARG A 330 5.87 37.28 19.45
CA ARG A 330 5.57 38.57 20.08
C ARG A 330 5.06 38.35 21.49
N GLN A 331 5.74 38.95 22.46
CA GLN A 331 5.25 38.96 23.84
C GLN A 331 4.03 39.89 23.97
N LEU A 332 2.94 39.35 24.48
CA LEU A 332 1.72 40.08 24.80
C LEU A 332 1.88 40.81 26.14
N ALA A 333 1.03 41.82 26.40
CA ALA A 333 1.00 42.54 27.68
C ALA A 333 0.77 41.61 28.90
N SER A 334 0.18 40.43 28.69
CA SER A 334 0.02 39.40 29.72
C SER A 334 1.30 38.62 30.04
N GLY A 335 2.42 38.88 29.36
CA GLY A 335 3.66 38.11 29.44
C GLY A 335 3.63 36.78 28.70
N ARG A 336 2.59 36.53 27.88
CA ARG A 336 2.49 35.32 27.03
C ARG A 336 3.10 35.63 25.67
N ASP A 337 3.87 34.71 25.12
CA ASP A 337 4.34 34.84 23.74
C ASP A 337 3.28 34.32 22.76
N LEU A 338 3.14 35.02 21.64
CA LEU A 338 2.28 34.65 20.53
C LEU A 338 3.14 34.45 19.29
N GLY A 339 3.12 33.24 18.75
CA GLY A 339 3.83 32.85 17.54
C GLY A 339 3.08 33.24 16.27
N TYR A 340 3.85 33.45 15.21
CA TYR A 340 3.39 33.75 13.86
C TYR A 340 4.23 32.96 12.84
N ILE A 341 3.58 32.51 11.77
CA ILE A 341 4.29 32.14 10.54
C ILE A 341 4.33 33.35 9.62
N ILE A 342 5.43 33.51 8.88
CA ILE A 342 5.70 34.69 8.04
C ILE A 342 5.45 34.36 6.57
N PRO A 343 4.34 34.82 5.97
CA PRO A 343 4.15 34.85 4.51
C PRO A 343 5.21 35.68 3.77
N VAL A 344 5.39 35.40 2.48
CA VAL A 344 6.43 36.05 1.65
C VAL A 344 6.26 37.58 1.56
N ASP A 345 5.02 38.06 1.66
CA ASP A 345 4.61 39.46 1.55
C ASP A 345 4.59 40.21 2.89
N SER A 346 4.95 39.55 3.99
CA SER A 346 4.95 40.15 5.32
C SER A 346 6.04 41.21 5.52
N ASP A 347 5.69 42.34 6.12
CA ASP A 347 6.66 43.35 6.57
C ASP A 347 7.10 43.10 8.02
N PRO A 348 8.42 43.00 8.34
CA PRO A 348 8.88 42.91 9.71
C PRO A 348 8.41 44.04 10.64
N LYS A 349 8.03 45.20 10.08
CA LYS A 349 7.51 46.35 10.85
C LYS A 349 6.01 46.26 11.14
N GLU A 350 5.26 45.55 10.30
CA GLU A 350 3.79 45.43 10.36
C GLU A 350 3.35 43.95 10.48
N PHE A 351 4.25 43.05 10.91
CA PHE A 351 4.00 41.60 10.87
C PHE A 351 2.82 41.18 11.75
N ALA A 352 2.43 41.97 12.74
CA ALA A 352 1.20 41.74 13.52
C ALA A 352 -0.07 41.73 12.66
N THR A 353 -0.05 42.43 11.52
CA THR A 353 -1.15 42.51 10.55
C THR A 353 -0.92 41.61 9.34
N ASP A 354 0.32 41.52 8.86
CA ASP A 354 0.64 40.80 7.63
C ASP A 354 0.98 39.31 7.85
N ALA A 355 1.41 38.93 9.06
CA ALA A 355 1.69 37.54 9.37
C ALA A 355 0.41 36.76 9.72
N ILE A 356 0.54 35.43 9.83
CA ILE A 356 -0.56 34.55 10.23
C ILE A 356 -0.29 34.09 11.65
N ALA A 357 -1.18 34.42 12.58
CA ALA A 357 -1.00 34.07 13.98
C ALA A 357 -1.26 32.58 14.22
N MET A 358 -0.55 31.97 15.18
CA MET A 358 -0.82 30.58 15.56
C MET A 358 -2.24 30.38 16.11
N THR A 359 -2.89 31.43 16.61
CA THR A 359 -4.32 31.43 16.95
C THR A 359 -5.21 31.21 15.74
N ASP A 360 -4.86 31.76 14.58
CA ASP A 360 -5.62 31.55 13.35
C ASP A 360 -5.49 30.09 12.91
N ILE A 361 -4.28 29.50 13.00
CA ILE A 361 -4.03 28.10 12.68
C ILE A 361 -4.84 27.15 13.59
N GLN A 362 -4.99 27.46 14.88
CA GLN A 362 -5.85 26.66 15.76
C GLN A 362 -7.32 26.78 15.42
N ASN A 363 -7.81 27.99 15.17
CA ASN A 363 -9.21 28.19 14.80
C ASN A 363 -9.53 27.43 13.50
N ILE A 364 -8.61 27.49 12.53
CA ILE A 364 -8.67 26.71 11.30
C ILE A 364 -8.70 25.21 11.64
N ALA A 365 -7.76 24.72 12.44
CA ALA A 365 -7.70 23.31 12.84
C ALA A 365 -9.01 22.84 13.52
N GLU A 366 -9.54 23.63 14.46
CA GLU A 366 -10.77 23.33 15.18
C GLU A 366 -11.99 23.32 14.26
N SER A 367 -12.03 24.20 13.26
CA SER A 367 -13.15 24.27 12.31
C SER A 367 -13.20 23.11 11.29
N MET A 368 -12.06 22.51 10.94
CA MET A 368 -12.00 21.48 9.89
C MET A 368 -12.88 20.26 10.22
N GLN A 369 -13.60 19.74 9.21
CA GLN A 369 -14.36 18.49 9.33
C GLN A 369 -13.50 17.23 9.27
N ALA A 370 -12.32 17.33 8.63
CA ALA A 370 -11.37 16.23 8.51
C ALA A 370 -11.11 15.56 9.87
N LYS A 371 -11.05 14.22 9.88
CA LYS A 371 -10.89 13.45 11.12
C LYS A 371 -9.57 13.78 11.78
N HIS A 372 -8.49 13.67 11.02
CA HIS A 372 -7.14 13.85 11.50
C HIS A 372 -6.47 14.98 10.73
N VAL A 373 -6.00 15.98 11.47
CA VAL A 373 -5.26 17.13 10.94
C VAL A 373 -3.92 17.19 11.63
N MET A 374 -2.85 17.23 10.85
CA MET A 374 -1.49 17.35 11.37
C MET A 374 -0.77 18.53 10.74
N PHE A 375 -0.21 19.39 11.59
CA PHE A 375 0.61 20.52 11.23
C PHE A 375 2.08 20.20 11.52
N VAL A 376 2.96 20.32 10.52
CA VAL A 376 4.40 20.17 10.66
C VAL A 376 5.08 21.47 10.25
N MET A 377 5.58 22.21 11.22
CA MET A 377 6.08 23.58 11.04
C MET A 377 7.61 23.59 11.13
N ASP A 378 8.27 23.68 9.99
CA ASP A 378 9.70 23.95 9.88
C ASP A 378 10.01 25.45 10.02
N ALA A 379 9.60 25.99 11.16
CA ALA A 379 9.73 27.39 11.56
C ALA A 379 9.75 27.51 13.09
N CYS A 380 10.16 28.68 13.59
CA CYS A 380 10.14 29.00 15.02
C CYS A 380 8.69 28.99 15.55
N TYR A 381 8.51 28.58 16.81
CA TYR A 381 7.19 28.52 17.43
C TYR A 381 7.21 29.06 18.86
N SER A 382 6.25 29.92 19.23
CA SER A 382 5.99 30.24 20.64
C SER A 382 4.50 30.31 20.98
N GLY A 383 4.13 29.56 22.01
CA GLY A 383 2.98 29.83 22.87
C GLY A 383 1.62 29.42 22.35
N LEU A 384 1.12 28.28 22.84
CA LEU A 384 -0.31 27.90 22.88
C LEU A 384 -0.62 27.20 24.19
N GLY A 385 -1.89 27.18 24.62
CA GLY A 385 -2.38 26.35 25.71
C GLY A 385 -3.11 25.13 25.16
N LEU A 386 -2.78 23.93 25.63
CA LEU A 386 -3.32 22.67 25.08
C LEU A 386 -3.81 21.71 26.16
N THR A 387 -4.65 20.78 25.70
CA THR A 387 -5.20 19.64 26.45
C THR A 387 -4.27 18.43 26.38
N ARG A 388 -4.08 17.73 27.52
CA ARG A 388 -3.25 16.51 27.60
C ARG A 388 -3.88 15.38 26.77
N GLY A 389 -3.14 14.83 25.82
CA GLY A 389 -3.48 13.58 25.13
C GLY A 389 -3.44 12.39 26.10
N GLY A 390 -4.40 11.47 25.96
CA GLY A 390 -4.51 10.26 26.77
C GLY A 390 -3.64 9.10 26.25
N PRO A 391 -3.36 8.08 27.08
CA PRO A 391 -2.52 6.95 26.71
C PRO A 391 -3.19 6.05 25.65
N SER A 392 -2.39 5.52 24.73
CA SER A 392 -2.81 4.56 23.70
C SER A 392 -2.81 3.12 24.24
N SER A 393 -3.85 2.35 23.90
CA SER A 393 -4.03 0.93 24.26
C SER A 393 -3.78 0.02 23.06
N SER A 394 -3.70 -1.30 23.27
CA SER A 394 -3.53 -2.33 22.23
C SER A 394 -4.68 -2.44 21.21
N SER A 395 -5.73 -1.62 21.34
CA SER A 395 -6.79 -1.43 20.34
C SER A 395 -6.69 -0.12 19.57
N PHE A 396 -5.47 0.45 19.55
CA PHE A 396 -5.10 1.77 19.04
C PHE A 396 -5.84 2.17 17.77
N LEU A 397 -5.81 1.36 16.72
CA LEU A 397 -6.35 1.77 15.42
C LEU A 397 -7.88 1.84 15.37
N ARG A 398 -8.60 1.01 16.15
CA ARG A 398 -10.06 1.08 16.25
C ARG A 398 -10.52 2.26 17.10
N GLU A 399 -9.78 2.59 18.16
CA GLU A 399 -10.02 3.80 18.93
C GLU A 399 -9.68 5.05 18.11
N ASN A 400 -8.57 5.01 17.39
CA ASN A 400 -8.08 6.10 16.56
C ASN A 400 -9.04 6.42 15.41
N ALA A 401 -9.58 5.39 14.74
CA ALA A 401 -10.56 5.57 13.66
C ALA A 401 -11.83 6.32 14.08
N ARG A 402 -12.10 6.47 15.39
CA ARG A 402 -13.28 7.12 15.96
C ARG A 402 -13.00 8.48 16.60
N ARG A 403 -11.74 8.83 16.89
CA ARG A 403 -11.39 10.05 17.62
C ARG A 403 -10.82 11.08 16.66
N SER A 404 -11.27 12.33 16.75
CA SER A 404 -10.63 13.40 16.00
C SER A 404 -9.22 13.68 16.52
N ALA A 405 -8.31 14.03 15.62
CA ALA A 405 -6.93 14.39 15.92
C ALA A 405 -6.64 15.77 15.35
N ARG A 406 -6.13 16.67 16.19
CA ARG A 406 -5.52 17.94 15.78
C ARG A 406 -4.14 17.95 16.41
N GLN A 407 -3.09 17.79 15.62
CA GLN A 407 -1.74 17.61 16.14
C GLN A 407 -0.78 18.58 15.46
N MET A 408 0.27 18.95 16.18
CA MET A 408 1.30 19.84 15.67
C MET A 408 2.68 19.40 16.12
N LEU A 409 3.62 19.40 15.18
CA LEU A 409 5.05 19.21 15.37
C LEU A 409 5.77 20.45 14.85
N THR A 410 6.63 21.08 15.65
CA THR A 410 7.38 22.28 15.25
C THR A 410 8.88 22.01 15.29
N ALA A 411 9.65 22.72 14.46
CA ALA A 411 11.09 22.52 14.34
C ALA A 411 11.91 23.23 15.41
N GLY A 412 11.40 24.28 16.04
CA GLY A 412 12.09 25.02 17.10
C GLY A 412 11.14 25.54 18.16
N GLY A 413 11.71 25.81 19.34
CA GLY A 413 11.01 26.50 20.43
C GLY A 413 10.95 28.02 20.21
N ALA A 414 10.50 28.74 21.24
CA ALA A 414 10.40 30.19 21.19
C ALA A 414 11.78 30.81 20.88
N ASP A 415 11.82 31.73 19.93
CA ASP A 415 13.00 32.50 19.51
C ASP A 415 14.18 31.68 18.96
N GLN A 416 13.96 30.40 18.63
CA GLN A 416 14.97 29.55 18.01
C GLN A 416 14.87 29.56 16.50
N GLN A 417 15.80 30.23 15.83
CA GLN A 417 15.92 30.13 14.38
C GLN A 417 16.23 28.68 13.95
N VAL A 418 15.50 28.18 12.97
CA VAL A 418 15.66 26.84 12.40
C VAL A 418 16.97 26.78 11.61
N ALA A 419 17.71 25.68 11.73
CA ALA A 419 18.97 25.50 11.02
C ALA A 419 18.73 25.09 9.57
N ASP A 420 18.96 26.04 8.67
CA ASP A 420 18.86 25.87 7.21
C ASP A 420 20.18 25.36 6.61
N ALA A 421 20.69 24.23 7.13
CA ALA A 421 22.03 23.71 6.85
C ALA A 421 22.11 22.16 6.88
N GLY A 422 21.02 21.49 6.55
CA GLY A 422 20.96 20.02 6.52
C GLY A 422 21.45 19.42 5.20
N PRO A 423 21.63 18.08 5.15
CA PRO A 423 22.15 17.38 3.99
C PRO A 423 21.20 17.42 2.79
N ASN A 424 21.75 17.28 1.59
CA ASN A 424 21.00 17.25 0.32
C ASN A 424 20.12 18.48 0.05
N GLY A 425 20.51 19.65 0.59
CA GLY A 425 19.77 20.89 0.39
C GLY A 425 18.44 20.93 1.14
N HIS A 426 18.43 20.41 2.37
CA HIS A 426 17.27 20.45 3.26
C HIS A 426 17.62 21.15 4.57
N SER A 427 16.64 21.68 5.30
CA SER A 427 16.89 22.01 6.71
C SER A 427 17.22 20.75 7.52
N VAL A 428 17.86 20.89 8.68
CA VAL A 428 18.14 19.74 9.56
C VAL A 428 16.84 19.06 9.99
N PHE A 429 15.81 19.84 10.31
CA PHE A 429 14.52 19.32 10.72
C PHE A 429 13.81 18.58 9.59
N THR A 430 13.71 19.19 8.41
CA THR A 430 13.02 18.55 7.26
C THR A 430 13.77 17.31 6.80
N TRP A 431 15.09 17.31 6.82
CA TRP A 431 15.86 16.11 6.50
C TRP A 431 15.53 14.95 7.46
N VAL A 432 15.50 15.19 8.79
CA VAL A 432 15.15 14.16 9.78
C VAL A 432 13.68 13.73 9.62
N LEU A 433 12.78 14.66 9.35
CA LEU A 433 11.37 14.38 9.06
C LEU A 433 11.22 13.42 7.87
N LEU A 434 11.95 13.66 6.78
CA LEU A 434 11.93 12.79 5.60
C LEU A 434 12.51 11.40 5.91
N GLN A 435 13.55 11.29 6.75
CA GLN A 435 14.03 9.98 7.21
C GLN A 435 12.97 9.23 8.02
N ALA A 436 12.25 9.95 8.89
CA ALA A 436 11.17 9.38 9.69
C ALA A 436 10.07 8.84 8.79
N LEU A 437 9.60 9.65 7.84
CA LEU A 437 8.58 9.28 6.85
C LEU A 437 9.05 8.15 5.91
N ALA A 438 10.34 8.06 5.62
CA ALA A 438 10.94 6.97 4.85
C ALA A 438 10.99 5.62 5.61
N GLY A 439 10.45 5.54 6.83
CA GLY A 439 10.27 4.31 7.59
C GLY A 439 10.97 4.31 8.96
N LYS A 440 11.96 5.18 9.21
CA LYS A 440 12.61 5.26 10.54
C LYS A 440 11.66 5.74 11.65
N GLY A 441 10.53 6.36 11.27
CA GLY A 441 9.47 6.77 12.17
C GLY A 441 8.53 5.65 12.59
N ASP A 442 8.56 4.47 11.97
CA ASP A 442 7.80 3.29 12.41
C ASP A 442 8.56 2.63 13.57
N LEU A 443 8.44 3.23 14.76
CA LEU A 443 9.24 2.87 15.92
C LEU A 443 8.85 1.52 16.52
N ASN A 444 7.61 1.08 16.30
CA ASN A 444 7.09 -0.17 16.82
C ASN A 444 7.10 -1.31 15.79
N GLY A 445 7.35 -1.01 14.51
CA GLY A 445 7.39 -1.99 13.43
C GLY A 445 6.02 -2.55 13.11
N ASP A 446 4.97 -1.74 13.04
CA ASP A 446 3.62 -2.17 12.64
C ASP A 446 3.23 -1.75 11.22
N GLY A 447 4.13 -1.05 10.51
CA GLY A 447 3.90 -0.53 9.17
C GLY A 447 3.15 0.80 9.14
N LEU A 448 2.89 1.41 10.30
CA LEU A 448 2.26 2.72 10.43
C LEU A 448 3.22 3.69 11.12
N ILE A 449 3.03 4.98 10.83
CA ILE A 449 3.72 6.07 11.52
C ILE A 449 2.65 7.00 12.06
N THR A 450 2.47 6.99 13.38
CA THR A 450 1.54 7.90 14.07
C THR A 450 2.17 9.29 14.25
N GLY A 451 1.36 10.31 14.54
CA GLY A 451 1.86 11.64 14.90
C GLY A 451 2.81 11.57 16.11
N THR A 452 2.47 10.75 17.11
CA THR A 452 3.30 10.47 18.28
C THR A 452 4.62 9.79 17.93
N GLU A 453 4.63 8.78 17.07
CA GLU A 453 5.88 8.13 16.64
C GLU A 453 6.75 9.04 15.81
N LEU A 454 6.15 9.81 14.89
CA LEU A 454 6.85 10.81 14.10
C LEU A 454 7.55 11.81 15.02
N ALA A 455 6.86 12.33 16.03
CA ALA A 455 7.45 13.25 17.01
C ALA A 455 8.50 12.57 17.91
N ALA A 456 8.25 11.33 18.35
CA ALA A 456 9.17 10.56 19.18
C ALA A 456 10.48 10.22 18.46
N TYR A 457 10.46 10.12 17.13
CA TYR A 457 11.67 10.01 16.31
C TYR A 457 12.30 11.39 16.03
N VAL A 458 11.54 12.32 15.45
CA VAL A 458 12.07 13.60 14.93
C VAL A 458 12.62 14.50 16.03
N ALA A 459 11.90 14.67 17.14
CA ALA A 459 12.28 15.64 18.16
C ALA A 459 13.64 15.35 18.83
N PRO A 460 13.88 14.14 19.38
CA PRO A 460 15.19 13.84 19.97
C PRO A 460 16.30 13.77 18.92
N ALA A 461 16.02 13.31 17.70
CA ALA A 461 17.00 13.25 16.61
C ALA A 461 17.52 14.64 16.24
N VAL A 462 16.61 15.59 15.99
CA VAL A 462 16.96 16.98 15.64
C VAL A 462 17.68 17.68 16.79
N SER A 463 17.20 17.52 18.04
CA SER A 463 17.87 18.12 19.21
C SER A 463 19.25 17.53 19.51
N ALA A 464 19.54 16.32 19.05
CA ALA A 464 20.86 15.71 19.23
C ALA A 464 21.90 16.26 18.26
N VAL A 465 21.47 16.75 17.10
CA VAL A 465 22.38 17.16 16.01
C VAL A 465 22.34 18.67 15.72
N SER A 466 21.46 19.41 16.41
CA SER A 466 21.30 20.86 16.26
C SER A 466 20.91 21.52 17.59
N HIS A 467 20.89 22.85 17.64
CA HIS A 467 20.41 23.62 18.78
C HIS A 467 18.87 23.70 18.88
N GLN A 468 18.18 23.12 17.91
CA GLN A 468 16.73 23.18 17.83
C GLN A 468 16.06 22.31 18.89
N THR A 469 14.93 22.78 19.38
CA THR A 469 14.08 22.04 20.34
C THR A 469 12.69 21.81 19.74
N PRO A 470 12.52 20.79 18.88
CA PRO A 470 11.21 20.49 18.34
C PRO A 470 10.19 20.22 19.42
N ALA A 471 8.97 20.72 19.20
CA ALA A 471 7.86 20.58 20.14
C ALA A 471 6.69 19.84 19.50
N PHE A 472 5.97 19.04 20.29
CA PHE A 472 4.83 18.28 19.82
C PHE A 472 3.64 18.39 20.78
N GLY A 473 2.42 18.45 20.25
CA GLY A 473 1.21 18.48 21.05
C GLY A 473 -0.10 18.48 20.26
N SER A 474 -1.22 18.52 20.99
CA SER A 474 -2.58 18.48 20.43
C SER A 474 -3.26 19.84 20.38
N LEU A 475 -3.77 20.22 19.21
CA LEU A 475 -4.73 21.28 18.86
C LEU A 475 -5.96 21.36 19.79
N PRO A 476 -6.60 22.52 20.09
CA PRO A 476 -8.03 22.52 20.40
C PRO A 476 -8.86 21.75 19.36
N GLY A 477 -9.93 21.10 19.79
CA GLY A 477 -10.72 20.20 18.94
C GLY A 477 -10.16 18.76 18.81
N SER A 478 -8.96 18.47 19.33
CA SER A 478 -8.45 17.10 19.39
C SER A 478 -9.20 16.27 20.46
N GLN A 479 -9.52 15.02 20.13
CA GLN A 479 -10.20 14.07 21.02
C GLN A 479 -9.28 12.89 21.41
N GLY A 480 -7.96 13.06 21.26
CA GLY A 480 -6.98 12.01 21.54
C GLY A 480 -6.89 10.95 20.43
N GLY A 481 -7.26 11.30 19.21
CA GLY A 481 -6.83 10.59 18.01
C GLY A 481 -5.41 11.00 17.60
N GLU A 482 -4.90 10.32 16.57
CA GLU A 482 -3.56 10.41 16.01
C GLU A 482 -3.68 10.46 14.48
N PHE A 483 -2.95 11.38 13.87
CA PHE A 483 -2.65 11.31 12.45
C PHE A 483 -1.83 10.06 12.16
N VAL A 484 -2.08 9.41 11.03
CA VAL A 484 -1.42 8.14 10.67
C VAL A 484 -0.96 8.19 9.22
N PHE A 485 0.30 7.85 9.00
CA PHE A 485 0.84 7.45 7.72
C PHE A 485 0.90 5.93 7.66
N GLN A 486 0.62 5.36 6.50
CA GLN A 486 0.83 3.95 6.24
C GLN A 486 2.08 3.82 5.37
N VAL A 487 3.10 3.14 5.88
CA VAL A 487 4.32 2.88 5.12
C VAL A 487 3.95 1.87 4.03
N PRO A 488 4.03 2.22 2.74
CA PRO A 488 3.76 1.25 1.68
C PRO A 488 4.84 0.18 1.66
N ASP A 489 4.46 -1.06 1.30
CA ASP A 489 5.43 -2.11 0.99
C ASP A 489 6.37 -1.58 -0.11
N SER A 490 7.65 -1.36 0.20
CA SER A 490 8.61 -0.90 -0.81
C SER A 490 8.63 -1.89 -1.97
N GLN A 491 8.44 -1.40 -3.18
CA GLN A 491 8.60 -2.16 -4.43
C GLN A 491 9.98 -1.91 -5.08
N GLU A 492 10.90 -1.25 -4.36
CA GLU A 492 12.20 -0.87 -4.90
C GLU A 492 13.14 -2.08 -5.04
N PHE A 493 13.71 -2.19 -6.22
CA PHE A 493 14.75 -3.18 -6.54
C PHE A 493 16.08 -2.47 -6.69
N LEU A 494 17.09 -2.99 -6.01
CA LEU A 494 18.45 -2.50 -6.14
C LEU A 494 18.99 -2.80 -7.54
N ASN A 495 19.56 -1.76 -8.15
CA ASN A 495 20.24 -1.77 -9.43
C ASN A 495 21.34 -0.68 -9.44
N ALA A 496 22.04 -0.53 -10.57
CA ALA A 496 23.12 0.43 -10.73
C ALA A 496 22.67 1.90 -10.53
N ASP A 497 21.41 2.22 -10.83
CA ASP A 497 20.84 3.57 -10.72
C ASP A 497 20.34 3.90 -9.29
N THR A 498 20.35 2.91 -8.38
CA THR A 498 19.86 3.12 -7.02
C THR A 498 20.78 4.08 -6.26
N ARG A 499 20.25 5.27 -5.98
CA ARG A 499 21.00 6.37 -5.36
C ARG A 499 21.46 6.02 -3.95
N GLN A 500 22.70 6.39 -3.66
CA GLN A 500 23.31 6.29 -2.34
C GLN A 500 23.22 7.65 -1.65
N LEU A 501 23.18 7.64 -0.32
CA LEU A 501 23.31 8.87 0.46
C LEU A 501 24.71 9.47 0.29
N THR A 502 24.76 10.79 0.37
CA THR A 502 26.00 11.56 0.40
C THR A 502 26.73 11.35 1.73
N ALA A 503 28.02 11.69 1.79
CA ALA A 503 28.83 11.43 2.98
C ALA A 503 28.37 12.24 4.21
N ASP A 504 27.94 13.48 3.98
CA ASP A 504 27.32 14.36 4.98
C ASP A 504 25.97 13.82 5.48
N ALA A 505 25.13 13.29 4.59
CA ALA A 505 23.87 12.65 4.96
C ALA A 505 24.11 11.38 5.81
N ILE A 506 25.08 10.54 5.43
CA ILE A 506 25.46 9.35 6.22
C ILE A 506 26.01 9.77 7.59
N ALA A 507 26.88 10.79 7.64
CA ALA A 507 27.44 11.27 8.89
C ALA A 507 26.37 11.83 9.84
N LEU A 508 25.35 12.53 9.31
CA LEU A 508 24.22 13.01 10.09
C LEU A 508 23.33 11.86 10.56
N ASN A 509 23.03 10.86 9.69
CA ASN A 509 22.24 9.68 10.05
C ASN A 509 22.89 8.92 11.20
N ASN A 510 24.20 8.70 11.14
CA ASN A 510 24.93 8.03 12.22
C ASN A 510 24.82 8.77 13.55
N LYS A 511 24.83 10.12 13.55
CA LYS A 511 24.63 10.91 14.77
C LYS A 511 23.19 10.79 15.30
N VAL A 512 22.20 10.81 14.41
CA VAL A 512 20.78 10.64 14.75
C VAL A 512 20.52 9.24 15.32
N ASP A 513 21.04 8.20 14.69
CA ASP A 513 20.84 6.82 15.10
C ASP A 513 21.52 6.55 16.45
N ALA A 514 22.75 7.05 16.66
CA ALA A 514 23.44 6.96 17.95
C ALA A 514 22.67 7.64 19.09
N ALA A 515 21.99 8.75 18.82
CA ALA A 515 21.15 9.44 19.80
C ALA A 515 19.85 8.70 20.11
N SER A 516 19.37 7.90 19.17
CA SER A 516 18.11 7.15 19.27
C SER A 516 18.29 5.78 19.96
N GLU A 517 19.39 5.07 19.69
CA GLU A 517 19.72 3.76 20.30
C GLU A 517 19.94 3.86 21.82
N ALA A 518 20.43 4.98 22.32
CA ALA A 518 20.67 5.22 23.75
C ALA A 518 19.38 5.22 24.60
N LYS A 519 18.19 5.27 24.01
CA LYS A 519 16.91 5.38 24.74
C LYS A 519 16.03 4.13 24.76
N GLY A 520 16.33 3.10 23.95
CA GLY A 520 15.54 1.86 23.87
C GLY A 520 14.15 2.04 23.23
N ALA A 521 13.73 1.11 22.37
CA ALA A 521 12.56 1.24 21.48
C ALA A 521 11.19 1.41 22.16
N GLN A 522 11.07 1.19 23.48
CA GLN A 522 9.80 1.26 24.22
C GLN A 522 9.82 2.22 25.42
N ALA A 523 10.93 2.95 25.65
CA ALA A 523 10.98 3.89 26.76
C ALA A 523 10.21 5.18 26.41
N PRO A 524 9.48 5.79 27.37
CA PRO A 524 8.83 7.07 27.14
C PRO A 524 9.82 8.14 26.66
N VAL A 525 9.57 8.72 25.49
CA VAL A 525 10.43 9.77 24.90
C VAL A 525 9.98 11.12 25.46
N THR A 526 10.90 11.86 26.08
CA THR A 526 10.59 13.22 26.55
C THR A 526 10.86 14.23 25.44
N VAL A 527 9.85 15.01 25.08
CA VAL A 527 9.90 16.07 24.06
C VAL A 527 9.42 17.40 24.66
N ALA A 528 9.72 18.52 23.99
CA ALA A 528 9.10 19.79 24.36
C ALA A 528 7.60 19.76 24.02
N ASP A 529 6.75 20.33 24.88
CA ASP A 529 5.34 20.57 24.54
C ASP A 529 5.18 21.95 23.88
N LEU A 530 3.99 22.21 23.32
CA LEU A 530 3.71 23.48 22.65
C LEU A 530 3.52 24.68 23.61
N GLN A 531 3.74 24.49 24.92
CA GLN A 531 3.79 25.55 25.94
C GLN A 531 5.24 25.88 26.33
N GLY A 532 6.24 25.14 25.83
CA GLY A 532 7.64 25.22 26.27
C GLY A 532 7.95 24.37 27.52
N GLY A 533 7.00 23.55 27.96
CA GLY A 533 7.19 22.51 28.99
C GLY A 533 7.73 21.21 28.40
N LYS A 534 7.56 20.11 29.14
CA LYS A 534 8.02 18.76 28.75
C LYS A 534 6.84 17.80 28.71
N ALA A 535 6.68 17.08 27.61
CA ALA A 535 5.75 15.98 27.45
C ALA A 535 6.49 14.64 27.36
N LYS A 536 5.91 13.60 27.95
CA LYS A 536 6.35 12.21 27.75
C LYS A 536 5.47 11.55 26.69
N LEU A 537 6.07 11.20 25.57
CA LEU A 537 5.43 10.42 24.51
C LEU A 537 5.60 8.94 24.82
N VAL A 538 4.52 8.20 24.66
CA VAL A 538 4.51 6.74 24.77
C VAL A 538 4.17 6.20 23.39
N VAL A 539 5.14 5.54 22.77
CA VAL A 539 4.95 4.88 21.47
C VAL A 539 3.89 3.78 21.64
N PRO A 540 2.85 3.73 20.79
CA PRO A 540 1.84 2.67 20.85
C PRO A 540 2.49 1.29 20.76
N THR A 541 1.99 0.33 21.54
CA THR A 541 2.45 -1.05 21.41
C THR A 541 1.95 -1.62 20.09
N ALA A 542 2.87 -2.08 19.24
CA ALA A 542 2.55 -2.75 17.99
C ALA A 542 1.64 -3.97 18.22
N GLY A 543 0.71 -4.20 17.29
CA GLY A 543 0.04 -5.48 17.18
C GLY A 543 1.00 -6.59 16.71
N PRO A 544 0.61 -7.88 16.82
CA PRO A 544 1.43 -8.97 16.29
C PRO A 544 1.58 -8.84 14.76
N ALA A 545 2.82 -8.68 14.29
CA ALA A 545 3.15 -8.60 12.87
C ALA A 545 3.29 -10.00 12.24
N SER A 546 2.68 -10.21 11.08
CA SER A 546 2.83 -11.44 10.29
C SER A 546 4.25 -11.61 9.75
N ASP A 547 4.63 -12.84 9.41
CA ASP A 547 5.94 -13.14 8.80
C ASP A 547 6.17 -12.34 7.52
N ARG A 548 5.12 -12.09 6.74
CA ARG A 548 5.16 -11.24 5.54
C ARG A 548 5.49 -9.78 5.88
N GLN A 549 4.85 -9.21 6.90
CA GLN A 549 5.13 -7.84 7.33
C GLN A 549 6.54 -7.72 7.89
N ARG A 550 6.96 -8.67 8.73
CA ARG A 550 8.33 -8.72 9.26
C ARG A 550 9.36 -8.89 8.14
N ALA A 551 9.06 -9.69 7.11
CA ALA A 551 9.91 -9.82 5.94
C ALA A 551 10.01 -8.52 5.14
N GLN A 552 8.90 -7.81 4.96
CA GLN A 552 8.88 -6.50 4.30
C GLN A 552 9.70 -5.48 5.09
N GLN A 553 9.51 -5.39 6.40
CA GLN A 553 10.27 -4.49 7.27
C GLN A 553 11.77 -4.76 7.21
N ALA A 554 12.17 -6.03 7.24
CA ALA A 554 13.57 -6.41 7.06
C ALA A 554 14.09 -6.01 5.67
N ASN A 555 13.30 -6.18 4.61
CA ASN A 555 13.67 -5.69 3.27
C ASN A 555 13.85 -4.16 3.23
N ASP A 556 12.93 -3.41 3.84
CA ASP A 556 12.94 -1.95 3.83
C ASP A 556 14.11 -1.40 4.65
N ARG A 557 14.41 -2.02 5.80
CA ARG A 557 15.61 -1.74 6.57
C ARG A 557 16.88 -2.06 5.78
N GLY A 558 16.89 -3.16 5.01
CA GLY A 558 17.99 -3.51 4.11
C GLY A 558 18.22 -2.47 3.02
N LEU A 559 17.16 -1.94 2.41
CA LEU A 559 17.24 -0.86 1.41
C LEU A 559 17.83 0.42 1.99
N GLN A 560 17.44 0.77 3.23
CA GLN A 560 17.99 1.92 3.92
C GLN A 560 19.49 1.78 4.21
N LEU A 561 19.89 0.66 4.82
CA LEU A 561 21.30 0.38 5.11
C LEU A 561 22.14 0.34 3.83
N TYR A 562 21.56 -0.19 2.74
CA TYR A 562 22.20 -0.14 1.43
C TYR A 562 22.44 1.29 0.97
N ARG A 563 21.49 2.22 1.10
CA ARG A 563 21.67 3.65 0.75
C ARG A 563 22.72 4.33 1.62
N GLU A 564 22.88 3.88 2.85
CA GLU A 564 23.89 4.33 3.82
C GLU A 564 25.28 3.71 3.57
N LYS A 565 25.44 2.89 2.52
CA LYS A 565 26.66 2.12 2.20
C LYS A 565 27.03 1.05 3.23
N GLN A 566 26.12 0.68 4.12
CA GLN A 566 26.26 -0.38 5.11
C GLN A 566 25.86 -1.73 4.51
N TYR A 567 26.71 -2.25 3.61
CA TYR A 567 26.38 -3.42 2.80
C TYR A 567 26.27 -4.72 3.60
N ASP A 568 27.06 -4.90 4.65
CA ASP A 568 27.02 -6.14 5.46
C ASP A 568 25.74 -6.21 6.30
N GLU A 569 25.34 -5.09 6.88
CA GLU A 569 24.08 -4.94 7.61
C GLU A 569 22.88 -5.05 6.67
N ALA A 570 22.96 -4.46 5.47
CA ALA A 570 21.94 -4.60 4.44
C ALA A 570 21.77 -6.07 4.02
N ALA A 571 22.87 -6.80 3.78
CA ALA A 571 22.83 -8.22 3.45
C ALA A 571 22.19 -9.05 4.57
N THR A 572 22.47 -8.71 5.83
CA THR A 572 21.87 -9.37 7.00
C THR A 572 20.35 -9.19 7.03
N GLN A 573 19.87 -7.97 6.76
CA GLN A 573 18.43 -7.67 6.75
C GLN A 573 17.70 -8.32 5.57
N PHE A 574 18.26 -8.29 4.35
CA PHE A 574 17.66 -9.03 3.24
C PHE A 574 17.67 -10.55 3.46
N THR A 575 18.69 -11.08 4.13
CA THR A 575 18.71 -12.50 4.52
C THR A 575 17.61 -12.81 5.52
N GLU A 576 17.37 -11.94 6.50
CA GLU A 576 16.26 -12.10 7.45
C GLU A 576 14.90 -12.06 6.76
N ALA A 577 14.72 -11.14 5.82
CA ALA A 577 13.52 -11.08 4.99
C ALA A 577 13.26 -12.41 4.26
N LEU A 578 14.31 -13.04 3.72
CA LEU A 578 14.22 -14.32 3.01
C LEU A 578 14.07 -15.53 3.91
N LYS A 579 14.49 -15.46 5.19
CA LYS A 579 14.17 -16.52 6.18
C LYS A 579 12.68 -16.52 6.51
N LEU A 580 12.12 -15.33 6.71
CA LEU A 580 10.70 -15.13 7.01
C LEU A 580 9.81 -15.41 5.79
N ARG A 581 10.29 -15.04 4.60
CA ARG A 581 9.59 -15.23 3.34
C ARG A 581 10.55 -15.71 2.23
N PRO A 582 10.73 -17.04 2.05
CA PRO A 582 11.66 -17.58 1.06
C PRO A 582 11.32 -17.29 -0.41
N ASP A 583 10.05 -16.99 -0.72
CA ASP A 583 9.52 -16.61 -2.03
C ASP A 583 9.60 -15.09 -2.29
N PHE A 584 10.35 -14.33 -1.49
CA PHE A 584 10.41 -12.87 -1.64
C PHE A 584 11.43 -12.45 -2.71
N ALA A 585 11.02 -12.52 -3.98
CA ALA A 585 11.89 -12.20 -5.14
C ALA A 585 12.60 -10.84 -5.03
N GLN A 586 11.94 -9.84 -4.43
CA GLN A 586 12.53 -8.52 -4.20
C GLN A 586 13.76 -8.58 -3.28
N ALA A 587 13.59 -9.16 -2.09
CA ALA A 587 14.68 -9.30 -1.13
C ALA A 587 15.82 -10.15 -1.70
N ALA A 588 15.49 -11.18 -2.50
CA ALA A 588 16.49 -11.99 -3.21
C ALA A 588 17.28 -11.17 -4.25
N ASN A 589 16.61 -10.33 -5.05
CA ASN A 589 17.29 -9.41 -5.98
C ASN A 589 18.22 -8.46 -5.21
N ASN A 590 17.69 -7.87 -4.14
CA ASN A 590 18.39 -6.87 -3.36
C ASN A 590 19.63 -7.46 -2.68
N LEU A 591 19.50 -8.67 -2.10
CA LEU A 591 20.64 -9.41 -1.55
C LEU A 591 21.69 -9.72 -2.61
N GLY A 592 21.27 -10.20 -3.79
CA GLY A 592 22.17 -10.44 -4.91
C GLY A 592 22.91 -9.18 -5.36
N PHE A 593 22.22 -8.04 -5.43
CA PHE A 593 22.82 -6.76 -5.77
C PHE A 593 23.79 -6.23 -4.70
N VAL A 594 23.48 -6.42 -3.42
CA VAL A 594 24.42 -6.08 -2.32
C VAL A 594 25.71 -6.87 -2.46
N TYR A 595 25.64 -8.19 -2.71
CA TYR A 595 26.85 -8.98 -2.97
C TYR A 595 27.61 -8.53 -4.21
N TYR A 596 26.91 -8.11 -5.26
CA TYR A 596 27.55 -7.51 -6.44
C TYR A 596 28.37 -6.26 -6.05
N ARG A 597 27.81 -5.36 -5.22
CA ARG A 597 28.51 -4.15 -4.73
C ARG A 597 29.68 -4.47 -3.81
N GLN A 598 29.63 -5.60 -3.11
CA GLN A 598 30.76 -6.15 -2.35
C GLN A 598 31.79 -6.88 -3.22
N GLN A 599 31.63 -6.89 -4.55
CA GLN A 599 32.47 -7.61 -5.52
C GLN A 599 32.44 -9.14 -5.37
N ARG A 600 31.43 -9.69 -4.69
CA ARG A 600 31.20 -11.13 -4.50
C ARG A 600 30.34 -11.68 -5.63
N TYR A 601 30.86 -11.59 -6.86
CA TYR A 601 30.09 -11.78 -8.08
C TYR A 601 29.46 -13.18 -8.23
N ALA A 602 30.15 -14.23 -7.77
CA ALA A 602 29.61 -15.59 -7.82
C ALA A 602 28.39 -15.76 -6.89
N GLU A 603 28.42 -15.14 -5.70
CA GLU A 603 27.31 -15.17 -4.75
C GLU A 603 26.15 -14.29 -5.22
N ALA A 604 26.47 -13.13 -5.80
CA ALA A 604 25.50 -12.26 -6.45
C ALA A 604 24.71 -13.02 -7.53
N ALA A 605 25.41 -13.70 -8.44
CA ALA A 605 24.80 -14.49 -9.50
C ALA A 605 23.88 -15.58 -8.94
N ARG A 606 24.29 -16.30 -7.88
CA ARG A 606 23.46 -17.33 -7.25
C ARG A 606 22.14 -16.79 -6.70
N TRP A 607 22.16 -15.62 -6.05
CA TRP A 607 20.95 -15.00 -5.52
C TRP A 607 20.05 -14.40 -6.61
N LEU A 608 20.64 -13.87 -7.68
CA LEU A 608 19.90 -13.37 -8.83
C LEU A 608 19.28 -14.51 -9.67
N GLU A 609 19.98 -15.64 -9.82
CA GLU A 609 19.38 -16.87 -10.35
C GLU A 609 18.21 -17.35 -9.49
N ASN A 610 18.34 -17.30 -8.16
CA ASN A 610 17.24 -17.65 -7.25
C ASN A 610 16.05 -16.71 -7.40
N THR A 611 16.32 -15.41 -7.55
CA THR A 611 15.29 -14.40 -7.85
C THR A 611 14.50 -14.78 -9.10
N LEU A 612 15.18 -15.19 -10.17
CA LEU A 612 14.54 -15.59 -11.43
C LEU A 612 13.84 -16.96 -11.37
N LYS A 613 14.18 -17.82 -10.39
CA LYS A 613 13.40 -19.04 -10.11
C LYS A 613 12.06 -18.71 -9.44
N ILE A 614 12.04 -17.66 -8.62
CA ILE A 614 10.84 -17.19 -7.94
C ILE A 614 9.97 -16.36 -8.90
N ASP A 615 10.57 -15.41 -9.62
CA ASP A 615 9.90 -14.54 -10.58
C ASP A 615 10.71 -14.46 -11.90
N PRO A 616 10.41 -15.33 -12.89
CA PRO A 616 11.07 -15.34 -14.18
C PRO A 616 10.82 -14.09 -15.04
N SER A 617 9.82 -13.27 -14.72
CA SER A 617 9.47 -12.07 -15.50
C SER A 617 10.28 -10.84 -15.09
N ARG A 618 11.12 -10.96 -14.05
CA ARG A 618 11.82 -9.85 -13.42
C ARG A 618 13.01 -9.36 -14.23
N ALA A 619 12.75 -8.44 -15.16
CA ALA A 619 13.77 -7.87 -16.04
C ALA A 619 15.01 -7.35 -15.28
N VAL A 620 14.84 -6.57 -14.20
CA VAL A 620 15.96 -6.02 -13.43
C VAL A 620 16.93 -7.09 -12.90
N ALA A 621 16.43 -8.28 -12.57
CA ALA A 621 17.27 -9.38 -12.11
C ALA A 621 18.14 -9.94 -13.23
N TYR A 622 17.67 -9.96 -14.49
CA TYR A 622 18.50 -10.31 -15.64
C TYR A 622 19.61 -9.30 -15.92
N LEU A 623 19.33 -8.00 -15.76
CA LEU A 623 20.35 -6.95 -15.90
C LEU A 623 21.45 -7.12 -14.86
N ASN A 624 21.06 -7.21 -13.58
CA ASN A 624 21.97 -7.44 -12.46
C ASN A 624 22.76 -8.76 -12.62
N LEU A 625 22.12 -9.82 -13.14
CA LEU A 625 22.75 -11.12 -13.37
C LEU A 625 23.78 -11.04 -14.49
N GLY A 626 23.49 -10.29 -15.55
CA GLY A 626 24.43 -9.99 -16.63
C GLY A 626 25.67 -9.28 -16.11
N ASP A 627 25.50 -8.25 -15.28
CA ASP A 627 26.61 -7.52 -14.65
C ASP A 627 27.43 -8.45 -13.73
N ALA A 628 26.76 -9.28 -12.93
CA ALA A 628 27.43 -10.25 -12.05
C ALA A 628 28.25 -11.27 -12.83
N TYR A 629 27.71 -11.89 -13.87
CA TYR A 629 28.45 -12.85 -14.71
C TYR A 629 29.59 -12.20 -15.49
N PHE A 630 29.37 -10.98 -16.02
CA PHE A 630 30.41 -10.24 -16.73
C PHE A 630 31.64 -10.03 -15.84
N ASN A 631 31.42 -9.59 -14.59
CA ASN A 631 32.49 -9.37 -13.62
C ASN A 631 33.06 -10.67 -13.03
N ALA A 632 32.29 -11.76 -13.01
CA ALA A 632 32.78 -13.10 -12.66
C ALA A 632 33.57 -13.78 -13.79
N GLY A 633 33.59 -13.20 -15.00
CA GLY A 633 34.29 -13.74 -16.18
C GLY A 633 33.48 -14.76 -17.01
N ASP A 634 32.22 -15.04 -16.65
CA ASP A 634 31.34 -15.94 -17.39
C ASP A 634 30.62 -15.19 -18.53
N LYS A 635 31.39 -14.87 -19.58
CA LYS A 635 30.94 -14.07 -20.73
C LYS A 635 29.72 -14.65 -21.44
N ALA A 636 29.62 -15.98 -21.52
CA ALA A 636 28.52 -16.66 -22.21
C ALA A 636 27.19 -16.42 -21.47
N LYS A 637 27.18 -16.63 -20.15
CA LYS A 637 25.96 -16.37 -19.36
C LYS A 637 25.64 -14.89 -19.24
N ALA A 638 26.65 -14.02 -19.18
CA ALA A 638 26.44 -12.58 -19.21
C ALA A 638 25.69 -12.15 -20.49
N LYS A 639 26.13 -12.63 -21.65
CA LYS A 639 25.50 -12.36 -22.95
C LYS A 639 24.03 -12.81 -22.96
N GLN A 640 23.75 -14.01 -22.45
CA GLN A 640 22.39 -14.54 -22.37
C GLN A 640 21.49 -13.68 -21.47
N ALA A 641 22.00 -13.28 -20.30
CA ALA A 641 21.24 -12.47 -19.34
C ALA A 641 20.89 -11.08 -19.90
N TYR A 642 21.85 -10.36 -20.49
CA TYR A 642 21.57 -9.06 -21.12
C TYR A 642 20.62 -9.17 -22.31
N THR A 643 20.74 -10.22 -23.13
CA THR A 643 19.83 -10.46 -24.25
C THR A 643 18.40 -10.66 -23.75
N THR A 644 18.24 -11.43 -22.67
CA THR A 644 16.92 -11.67 -22.05
C THR A 644 16.35 -10.39 -21.45
N TYR A 645 17.18 -9.59 -20.75
CA TYR A 645 16.78 -8.27 -20.27
C TYR A 645 16.26 -7.38 -21.40
N LEU A 646 16.98 -7.28 -22.52
CA LEU A 646 16.57 -6.48 -23.67
C LEU A 646 15.32 -7.01 -24.38
N ALA A 647 15.07 -8.32 -24.32
CA ALA A 647 13.83 -8.92 -24.82
C ALA A 647 12.62 -8.53 -23.96
N LEU A 648 12.80 -8.50 -22.63
CA LEU A 648 11.75 -8.10 -21.69
C LEU A 648 11.55 -6.58 -21.64
N GLN A 649 12.63 -5.79 -21.71
CA GLN A 649 12.63 -4.33 -21.61
C GLN A 649 13.54 -3.68 -22.66
N PRO A 650 13.15 -3.67 -23.94
CA PRO A 650 13.96 -3.10 -25.02
C PRO A 650 14.19 -1.58 -24.88
N GLN A 651 13.35 -0.90 -24.10
CA GLN A 651 13.45 0.54 -23.80
C GLN A 651 13.52 0.82 -22.29
N GLY A 652 13.82 -0.18 -21.45
CA GLY A 652 13.98 0.00 -20.01
C GLY A 652 15.20 0.88 -19.67
N SER A 653 15.27 1.42 -18.44
CA SER A 653 16.35 2.32 -18.01
C SER A 653 17.75 1.73 -18.22
N GLY A 654 17.92 0.43 -17.97
CA GLY A 654 19.18 -0.29 -18.20
C GLY A 654 19.43 -0.74 -19.65
N ALA A 655 18.56 -0.42 -20.62
CA ALA A 655 18.69 -0.93 -21.99
C ALA A 655 19.95 -0.43 -22.70
N ALA A 656 20.31 0.84 -22.49
CA ALA A 656 21.55 1.39 -23.02
C ALA A 656 22.79 0.69 -22.42
N GLN A 657 22.79 0.48 -21.09
CA GLN A 657 23.84 -0.27 -20.40
C GLN A 657 23.97 -1.69 -20.94
N ALA A 658 22.85 -2.43 -21.04
CA ALA A 658 22.86 -3.81 -21.51
C ALA A 658 23.41 -3.93 -22.94
N ARG A 659 23.06 -3.01 -23.84
CA ARG A 659 23.62 -2.95 -25.21
C ARG A 659 25.13 -2.70 -25.18
N ALA A 660 25.58 -1.72 -24.41
CA ALA A 660 27.00 -1.40 -24.29
C ALA A 660 27.82 -2.55 -23.68
N GLN A 661 27.25 -3.33 -22.75
CA GLN A 661 27.91 -4.51 -22.20
C GLN A 661 27.94 -5.67 -23.20
N LEU A 662 26.88 -5.85 -24.01
CA LEU A 662 26.87 -6.83 -25.09
C LEU A 662 27.93 -6.55 -26.16
N GLU A 663 28.21 -5.29 -26.47
CA GLU A 663 29.27 -4.91 -27.42
C GLU A 663 30.69 -5.26 -26.92
N LYS A 664 30.88 -5.35 -25.60
CA LYS A 664 32.16 -5.70 -24.96
C LYS A 664 32.40 -7.22 -24.82
N LEU A 665 31.34 -8.02 -24.98
CA LEU A 665 31.33 -9.48 -24.80
C LEU A 665 31.59 -10.21 -26.12
#